data_AF-A0A0R2QJ62-F1
#
_entry.id   AF-A0A0R2QJ62-F1
#
_cell.length_a   1.000
_cell.length_b   1.000
_cell.length_c   1.000
_cell.angle_alpha   90.00
_cell.angle_beta   90.00
_cell.angle_gamma   90.00
#
_symmetry.space_group_name_H-M   'P 1'
#
loop_
_entity.id
_entity.type
_entity.pdbx_description
1 polymer ?
#
loop_
_entity_poly.entity_id
_entity_poly.type
_entity_poly.pdbx_seq_one_letter_code
_entity_poly.pdbx_strand_id
1 'polypeptide(L)'
;MCGIICVLSRKTRRATPTANEILALLDGALEAGAKSDIDQLAQAVTTADSLLRGDAGQLCMADNHQLIAAMTSRIDQLDAIVVAYEQSIEKSAGLQTESSQHALQEIIRAKDAIWELRNDRIRTAKLVDALAGQGASESARSGYFSIQQAFSGLDRLEVRGRDSAGIHVLVSNHGLKATDKQVKALLANRSEDALFMSGSVRMTENAWSFVYKAAAEIGELGDNTRVMRNAVIADALLRLCVSQPNSQVAVLAHTRWASVGIISEPNAHPVNSEELEGKHDDAYLVAALNGDVDNHADLRVQYGLRVAGPITTDAKVIPALVSRKLATTNNLTDAFRETVAQFEGSVAIAVASATEPDKLLLALHGSGQGLCIGLAEDRFIVASEPYGLVEETLNYVRMDGEALADLDNPSSRGQVVTLSGANAGELSGVQLVSYDGREIEVGQDKVLTAEITTRDINRGEHKHFLAKEIAEAPESFRKTIRGRIVEQNGMLTTELGESVLPKAIYDRLASGEITKVRVIGQGTAAVAGQALAKLLNELVGIGLSAEALLASELSGFGLQLDMSDTLVVAVSQSGTTTDTNRTVDLARARGASVLAIVNRRGSELSAKADGVMYTSDGRDVEMSVASTKAFYAQVAAGALYACALSKALGKSSDRARHELLAGLRSIPDALVEVLATRPAIAAAARQFASSRRYWTVVGNGMNLIAAQEVRIKLSELCYKSISSDSTEDKKHIDLSCEPLIFVCATGLLEGNASDVAKEIAIYRAHKALPIVVATAGQTRFDAAAAVL
;
A
#
# COMPACT_ATOMS: atom_id res chain seq x y z
N MET A 1 -6.75 -2.18 1.98
CA MET A 1 -6.27 -3.52 2.36
C MET A 1 -6.87 -3.82 3.71
N CYS A 2 -6.81 -5.06 4.22
CA CYS A 2 -6.92 -5.21 5.66
C CYS A 2 -5.71 -4.52 6.31
N GLY A 3 -5.88 -3.89 7.46
CA GLY A 3 -4.80 -3.14 8.09
C GLY A 3 -4.95 -3.14 9.59
N ILE A 4 -4.02 -3.77 10.30
CA ILE A 4 -3.84 -3.63 11.74
C ILE A 4 -3.02 -2.37 11.99
N ILE A 5 -3.46 -1.57 12.96
CA ILE A 5 -2.68 -0.48 13.55
C ILE A 5 -2.71 -0.62 15.07
N CYS A 6 -1.55 -0.58 15.72
CA CYS A 6 -1.47 -0.54 17.17
C CYS A 6 -0.58 0.61 17.63
N VAL A 7 -0.95 1.24 18.75
CA VAL A 7 -0.12 2.27 19.38
C VAL A 7 0.04 1.93 20.86
N LEU A 8 1.28 1.76 21.30
CA LEU A 8 1.64 1.54 22.70
C LEU A 8 2.68 2.60 23.08
N SER A 9 2.35 3.45 24.05
CA SER A 9 3.15 4.64 24.40
C SER A 9 3.65 4.63 25.84
N ARG A 10 4.72 5.38 26.10
CA ARG A 10 5.22 5.75 27.43
C ARG A 10 5.17 7.25 27.65
N LYS A 11 5.36 7.67 28.91
CA LYS A 11 5.59 9.08 29.23
C LYS A 11 6.89 9.55 28.56
N THR A 12 6.86 10.77 28.04
CA THR A 12 8.02 11.37 27.40
C THR A 12 9.17 11.57 28.36
N ARG A 13 10.39 11.35 27.86
CA ARG A 13 11.65 11.64 28.58
C ARG A 13 12.34 12.88 28.02
N ARG A 14 11.85 13.45 26.93
CA ARG A 14 12.41 14.64 26.28
C ARG A 14 11.74 15.89 26.81
N ALA A 15 12.52 16.95 27.02
CA ALA A 15 11.97 18.26 27.34
C ALA A 15 11.20 18.82 26.14
N THR A 16 10.06 19.45 26.40
CA THR A 16 9.28 20.15 25.38
C THR A 16 10.12 21.26 24.75
N PRO A 17 10.30 21.28 23.41
CA PRO A 17 11.02 22.36 22.75
C PRO A 17 10.25 23.67 22.86
N THR A 18 10.96 24.78 22.83
CA THR A 18 10.37 26.12 22.86
C THR A 18 9.96 26.57 21.47
N ALA A 19 8.94 27.43 21.40
CA ALA A 19 8.52 28.06 20.14
C ALA A 19 9.68 28.79 19.44
N ASN A 20 10.57 29.43 20.21
CA ASN A 20 11.72 30.16 19.67
C ASN A 20 12.74 29.23 19.01
N GLU A 21 13.00 28.05 19.56
CA GLU A 21 13.91 27.06 18.96
C GLU A 21 13.39 26.60 17.59
N ILE A 22 12.10 26.31 17.49
CA ILE A 22 11.46 25.88 16.24
C ILE A 22 11.51 27.00 15.20
N LEU A 23 11.13 28.22 15.59
CA LEU A 23 11.10 29.35 14.66
C LEU A 23 12.50 29.75 14.18
N ALA A 24 13.52 29.67 15.04
CA ALA A 24 14.91 29.95 14.66
C ALA A 24 15.43 28.98 13.57
N LEU A 25 15.05 27.70 13.64
CA LEU A 25 15.41 26.73 12.60
C LEU A 25 14.75 27.05 11.26
N LEU A 26 13.46 27.44 11.29
CA LEU A 26 12.73 27.81 10.06
C LEU A 26 13.23 29.12 9.46
N ASP A 27 13.58 30.10 10.31
CA ASP A 27 14.18 31.36 9.87
C ASP A 27 15.57 31.09 9.23
N GLY A 28 16.39 30.22 9.83
CA GLY A 28 17.66 29.78 9.25
C GLY A 28 17.49 29.03 7.91
N ALA A 29 16.43 28.23 7.78
CA ALA A 29 16.09 27.55 6.52
C ALA A 29 15.73 28.56 5.41
N LEU A 30 15.02 29.64 5.74
CA LEU A 30 14.71 30.73 4.80
C LEU A 30 15.97 31.47 4.36
N GLU A 31 16.89 31.74 5.28
CA GLU A 31 18.19 32.37 4.96
C GLU A 31 19.04 31.51 4.03
N ALA A 32 19.05 30.18 4.23
CA ALA A 32 19.74 29.23 3.36
C ALA A 32 19.08 29.17 1.96
N GLY A 33 17.75 29.08 1.92
CA GLY A 33 16.98 29.12 0.67
C GLY A 33 17.18 30.38 -0.15
N ALA A 34 17.29 31.54 0.50
CA ALA A 34 17.60 32.82 -0.16
C ALA A 34 18.99 32.85 -0.82
N LYS A 35 19.91 31.98 -0.38
CA LYS A 35 21.25 31.78 -0.96
C LYS A 35 21.30 30.60 -1.94
N SER A 36 20.17 29.99 -2.26
CA SER A 36 20.05 28.77 -3.07
C SER A 36 20.78 27.55 -2.48
N ASP A 37 20.96 27.51 -1.16
CA ASP A 37 21.52 26.35 -0.45
C ASP A 37 20.37 25.42 0.00
N ILE A 38 19.95 24.53 -0.91
CA ILE A 38 18.80 23.66 -0.68
C ILE A 38 19.11 22.54 0.32
N ASP A 39 20.36 22.05 0.38
CA ASP A 39 20.75 21.03 1.35
C ASP A 39 20.72 21.58 2.78
N GLN A 40 21.27 22.77 3.01
CA GLN A 40 21.20 23.42 4.32
C GLN A 40 19.75 23.75 4.71
N LEU A 41 18.92 24.21 3.76
CA LEU A 41 17.48 24.39 3.98
C LEU A 41 16.83 23.08 4.41
N ALA A 42 17.04 21.99 3.65
CA ALA A 42 16.44 20.68 3.96
C ALA A 42 16.87 20.19 5.34
N GLN A 43 18.15 20.35 5.70
CA GLN A 43 18.69 19.95 7.00
C GLN A 43 18.05 20.72 8.16
N ALA A 44 17.88 22.04 8.03
CA ALA A 44 17.26 22.87 9.05
C ALA A 44 15.78 22.52 9.26
N VAL A 45 15.03 22.31 8.17
CA VAL A 45 13.61 21.89 8.23
C VAL A 45 13.48 20.48 8.83
N THR A 46 14.34 19.54 8.45
CA THR A 46 14.36 18.17 9.01
C THR A 46 14.66 18.18 10.51
N THR A 47 15.53 19.09 10.96
CA THR A 47 15.82 19.26 12.39
C THR A 47 14.60 19.81 13.15
N ALA A 48 13.88 20.76 12.55
CA ALA A 48 12.64 21.28 13.12
C ALA A 48 11.55 20.20 13.22
N ASP A 49 11.38 19.36 12.18
CA ASP A 49 10.47 18.22 12.21
C ASP A 49 10.84 17.24 13.33
N SER A 50 12.11 16.89 13.45
CA SER A 50 12.60 15.96 14.48
C SER A 50 12.29 16.45 15.90
N LEU A 51 12.43 17.75 16.18
CA LEU A 51 12.06 18.32 17.49
C LEU A 51 10.55 18.28 17.75
N LEU A 52 9.73 18.26 16.71
CA LEU A 52 8.26 18.26 16.79
C LEU A 52 7.63 16.87 16.76
N ARG A 53 8.42 15.79 16.68
CA ARG A 53 7.93 14.40 16.82
C ARG A 53 7.62 14.06 18.29
N GLY A 54 6.85 13.00 18.50
CA GLY A 54 6.56 12.49 19.84
C GLY A 54 5.69 13.42 20.70
N ASP A 55 5.49 13.05 21.96
CA ASP A 55 4.64 13.80 22.89
C ASP A 55 5.22 15.19 23.19
N ALA A 56 6.54 15.33 23.32
CA ALA A 56 7.18 16.62 23.57
C ALA A 56 6.92 17.63 22.42
N GLY A 57 6.99 17.18 21.16
CA GLY A 57 6.65 18.00 20.01
C GLY A 57 5.16 18.34 19.92
N GLN A 58 4.29 17.38 20.22
CA GLN A 58 2.84 17.62 20.31
C GLN A 58 2.53 18.69 21.34
N LEU A 59 3.10 18.59 22.56
CA LEU A 59 2.86 19.53 23.65
C LEU A 59 3.37 20.94 23.35
N CYS A 60 4.44 21.08 22.55
CA CYS A 60 4.93 22.37 22.07
C CYS A 60 3.88 23.12 21.22
N MET A 61 3.16 22.38 20.37
CA MET A 61 2.16 22.92 19.45
C MET A 61 0.76 23.01 20.06
N ALA A 62 0.47 22.22 21.09
CA ALA A 62 -0.82 22.14 21.78
C ALA A 62 -1.31 23.51 22.25
N ASP A 63 -2.54 23.89 21.88
CA ASP A 63 -3.16 25.20 22.17
C ASP A 63 -2.30 26.43 21.75
N ASN A 64 -1.22 26.25 20.98
CA ASN A 64 -0.27 27.29 20.61
C ASN A 64 -0.55 27.84 19.21
N HIS A 65 -1.67 28.56 19.08
CA HIS A 65 -2.12 29.08 17.78
C HIS A 65 -1.13 30.07 17.16
N GLN A 66 -0.37 30.81 17.98
CA GLN A 66 0.64 31.76 17.50
C GLN A 66 1.82 31.04 16.85
N LEU A 67 2.35 29.99 17.48
CA LEU A 67 3.41 29.17 16.90
C LEU A 67 2.94 28.51 15.60
N ILE A 68 1.75 27.89 15.58
CA ILE A 68 1.23 27.24 14.38
C ILE A 68 1.09 28.23 13.22
N ALA A 69 0.57 29.43 13.46
CA ALA A 69 0.45 30.46 12.43
C ALA A 69 1.82 30.94 11.93
N ALA A 70 2.77 31.16 12.84
CA ALA A 70 4.12 31.58 12.52
C ALA A 70 4.88 30.53 11.69
N MET A 71 4.76 29.24 12.05
CA MET A 71 5.33 28.12 11.29
C MET A 71 4.70 28.03 9.90
N THR A 72 3.37 28.06 9.81
CA THR A 72 2.64 27.96 8.52
C THR A 72 3.14 29.01 7.53
N SER A 73 3.28 30.27 7.98
CA SER A 73 3.80 31.36 7.14
C SER A 73 5.22 31.13 6.62
N ARG A 74 6.10 30.49 7.40
CA ARG A 74 7.48 30.18 7.00
C ARG A 74 7.54 28.98 6.06
N ILE A 75 6.74 27.95 6.34
CA ILE A 75 6.58 26.79 5.48
C ILE A 75 6.10 27.22 4.09
N ASP A 76 5.13 28.14 3.98
CA ASP A 76 4.65 28.66 2.70
C ASP A 76 5.75 29.37 1.89
N GLN A 77 6.63 30.11 2.57
CA GLN A 77 7.79 30.75 1.93
C GLN A 77 8.85 29.73 1.49
N LEU A 78 9.15 28.73 2.32
CA LEU A 78 10.10 27.66 1.99
C LEU A 78 9.62 26.85 0.77
N ASP A 79 8.33 26.52 0.72
CA ASP A 79 7.71 25.81 -0.39
C ASP A 79 7.86 26.59 -1.71
N ALA A 80 7.61 27.91 -1.67
CA ALA A 80 7.80 28.79 -2.83
C ALA A 80 9.26 28.83 -3.31
N ILE A 81 10.23 28.86 -2.38
CA ILE A 81 11.67 28.83 -2.71
C ILE A 81 12.02 27.51 -3.41
N VAL A 82 11.60 26.37 -2.85
CA VAL A 82 11.93 25.04 -3.40
C VAL A 82 11.29 24.85 -4.78
N VAL A 83 10.05 25.30 -4.99
CA VAL A 83 9.39 25.27 -6.30
C VAL A 83 10.13 26.13 -7.33
N ALA A 84 10.57 27.34 -6.96
CA ALA A 84 11.33 28.19 -7.87
C ALA A 84 12.68 27.57 -8.26
N TYR A 85 13.35 26.91 -7.31
CA TYR A 85 14.61 26.22 -7.55
C TYR A 85 14.45 25.02 -8.48
N GLU A 86 13.43 24.18 -8.26
CA GLU A 86 13.11 23.05 -9.14
C GLU A 86 12.88 23.50 -10.59
N GLN A 87 12.06 24.54 -10.80
CA GLN A 87 11.82 25.11 -12.14
C GLN A 87 13.10 25.62 -12.81
N SER A 88 14.06 26.12 -12.03
CA SER A 88 15.35 26.59 -12.56
C SER A 88 16.21 25.44 -13.07
N ILE A 89 16.19 24.29 -12.38
CA ILE A 89 16.91 23.08 -12.78
C ILE A 89 16.27 22.47 -14.03
N GLU A 90 14.94 22.38 -14.07
CA GLU A 90 14.22 21.84 -15.23
C GLU A 90 14.51 22.61 -16.52
N LYS A 91 14.61 23.94 -16.44
CA LYS A 91 14.96 24.80 -17.58
C LYS A 91 16.42 24.66 -18.02
N SER A 92 17.30 24.27 -17.10
CA SER A 92 18.74 24.15 -17.33
C SER A 92 19.17 22.76 -17.80
N ALA A 93 18.30 21.75 -17.66
CA ALA A 93 18.60 20.35 -17.93
C ALA A 93 18.57 20.00 -19.43
N GLY A 94 19.62 20.43 -20.15
CA GLY A 94 20.14 19.70 -21.30
C GLY A 94 21.28 18.80 -20.83
N LEU A 95 21.07 17.48 -20.87
CA LEU A 95 22.00 16.39 -20.47
C LEU A 95 22.05 16.08 -18.96
N GLN A 96 21.81 14.79 -18.63
CA GLN A 96 21.97 14.24 -17.28
C GLN A 96 23.46 14.23 -16.90
N THR A 97 23.86 15.16 -16.05
CA THR A 97 25.10 15.05 -15.26
C THR A 97 24.77 14.46 -13.89
N GLU A 98 25.74 13.81 -13.23
CA GLU A 98 25.61 13.38 -11.82
C GLU A 98 25.16 14.55 -10.91
N SER A 99 25.62 15.77 -11.24
CA SER A 99 25.20 17.02 -10.59
C SER A 99 23.68 17.26 -10.65
N SER A 100 23.02 16.91 -11.76
CA SER A 100 21.55 17.07 -11.89
C SER A 100 20.77 16.06 -11.05
N GLN A 101 21.33 14.87 -10.81
CA GLN A 101 20.71 13.86 -9.95
C GLN A 101 20.84 14.23 -8.46
N HIS A 102 22.00 14.75 -8.06
CA HIS A 102 22.22 15.25 -6.70
C HIS A 102 21.26 16.37 -6.34
N ALA A 103 21.14 17.39 -7.20
CA ALA A 103 20.24 18.52 -6.99
C ALA A 103 18.75 18.08 -6.87
N LEU A 104 18.34 17.06 -7.63
CA LEU A 104 17.00 16.51 -7.52
C LEU A 104 16.77 15.80 -6.16
N GLN A 105 17.77 15.09 -5.64
CA GLN A 105 17.68 14.47 -4.31
C GLN A 105 17.56 15.52 -3.20
N GLU A 106 18.32 16.61 -3.26
CA GLU A 106 18.21 17.74 -2.32
C GLU A 106 16.80 18.35 -2.33
N ILE A 107 16.25 18.61 -3.52
CA ILE A 107 14.86 19.10 -3.67
C ILE A 107 13.88 18.12 -3.05
N ILE A 108 14.02 16.83 -3.31
CA ILE A 108 13.12 15.81 -2.77
C ILE A 108 13.14 15.83 -1.24
N ARG A 109 14.34 15.88 -0.62
CA ARG A 109 14.50 15.97 0.84
C ARG A 109 13.87 17.24 1.41
N ALA A 110 14.10 18.39 0.77
CA ALA A 110 13.48 19.66 1.19
C ALA A 110 11.95 19.59 1.14
N LYS A 111 11.38 19.07 0.05
CA LYS A 111 9.92 18.93 -0.08
C LYS A 111 9.32 17.92 0.90
N ASP A 112 10.01 16.81 1.17
CA ASP A 112 9.58 15.85 2.19
C ASP A 112 9.54 16.52 3.58
N ALA A 113 10.61 17.20 3.99
CA ALA A 113 10.67 17.85 5.30
C ALA A 113 9.64 18.98 5.46
N ILE A 114 9.43 19.80 4.41
CA ILE A 114 8.38 20.85 4.39
C ILE A 114 6.99 20.20 4.51
N TRP A 115 6.77 19.10 3.79
CA TRP A 115 5.53 18.36 3.83
C TRP A 115 5.25 17.78 5.23
N GLU A 116 6.23 17.15 5.86
CA GLU A 116 6.11 16.57 7.20
C GLU A 116 5.71 17.62 8.24
N LEU A 117 6.34 18.81 8.23
CA LEU A 117 5.94 19.90 9.12
C LEU A 117 4.48 20.31 8.93
N ARG A 118 4.05 20.47 7.67
CA ARG A 118 2.71 20.97 7.33
C ARG A 118 1.62 19.92 7.56
N ASN A 119 1.82 18.74 7.00
CA ASN A 119 0.79 17.71 6.84
C ASN A 119 0.87 16.60 7.88
N ASP A 120 1.99 16.45 8.58
CA ASP A 120 2.12 15.49 9.67
C ASP A 120 2.10 16.21 11.02
N ARG A 121 3.05 17.12 11.29
CA ARG A 121 3.15 17.82 12.60
C ARG A 121 1.96 18.75 12.87
N ILE A 122 1.79 19.81 12.07
CA ILE A 122 0.76 20.82 12.31
C ILE A 122 -0.64 20.21 12.17
N ARG A 123 -0.87 19.37 11.16
CA ARG A 123 -2.15 18.67 10.97
C ARG A 123 -2.49 17.82 12.19
N THR A 124 -1.56 17.01 12.68
CA THR A 124 -1.83 16.14 13.82
C THR A 124 -2.00 16.93 15.11
N ALA A 125 -1.23 17.99 15.35
CA ALA A 125 -1.47 18.88 16.49
C ALA A 125 -2.91 19.42 16.51
N LYS A 126 -3.41 19.94 15.38
CA LYS A 126 -4.79 20.42 15.25
C LYS A 126 -5.83 19.33 15.49
N LEU A 127 -5.59 18.11 14.99
CA LEU A 127 -6.52 16.99 15.15
C LEU A 127 -6.52 16.44 16.59
N VAL A 128 -5.37 16.46 17.27
CA VAL A 128 -5.28 16.14 18.71
C VAL A 128 -6.01 17.20 19.53
N ASP A 129 -5.84 18.50 19.23
CA ASP A 129 -6.57 19.57 19.91
C ASP A 129 -8.09 19.43 19.73
N ALA A 130 -8.54 19.05 18.53
CA ALA A 130 -9.96 18.79 18.27
C ALA A 130 -10.51 17.57 19.05
N LEU A 131 -9.70 16.55 19.29
CA LEU A 131 -10.07 15.37 20.08
C LEU A 131 -10.07 15.66 21.59
N ALA A 132 -8.98 16.26 22.07
CA ALA A 132 -8.72 16.49 23.48
C ALA A 132 -9.58 17.63 24.05
N GLY A 133 -9.84 18.66 23.24
CA GLY A 133 -10.47 19.90 23.66
C GLY A 133 -9.48 20.87 24.29
N GLN A 134 -9.90 22.14 24.40
CA GLN A 134 -9.08 23.22 24.93
C GLN A 134 -8.73 22.99 26.41
N GLY A 135 -7.47 23.25 26.79
CA GLY A 135 -7.03 23.11 28.18
C GLY A 135 -6.96 21.67 28.68
N ALA A 136 -6.96 20.68 27.78
CA ALA A 136 -6.78 19.28 28.13
C ALA A 136 -5.46 19.04 28.87
N SER A 137 -5.48 18.12 29.85
CA SER A 137 -4.28 17.72 30.59
C SER A 137 -3.25 17.05 29.69
N GLU A 138 -1.99 17.03 30.09
CA GLU A 138 -0.92 16.36 29.34
C GLU A 138 -1.23 14.88 29.08
N SER A 139 -1.79 14.18 30.08
CA SER A 139 -2.19 12.77 29.93
C SER A 139 -3.32 12.61 28.91
N ALA A 140 -4.31 13.51 28.88
CA ALA A 140 -5.34 13.49 27.86
C ALA A 140 -4.74 13.75 26.47
N ARG A 141 -3.84 14.72 26.33
CA ARG A 141 -3.18 15.04 25.05
C ARG A 141 -2.35 13.86 24.52
N SER A 142 -1.58 13.22 25.40
CA SER A 142 -0.81 12.02 25.05
C SER A 142 -1.72 10.87 24.62
N GLY A 143 -2.80 10.61 25.37
CA GLY A 143 -3.79 9.59 25.04
C GLY A 143 -4.50 9.83 23.70
N TYR A 144 -4.97 11.06 23.46
CA TYR A 144 -5.59 11.44 22.19
C TYR A 144 -4.59 11.51 21.03
N PHE A 145 -3.30 11.76 21.29
CA PHE A 145 -2.25 11.63 20.29
C PHE A 145 -2.08 10.17 19.86
N SER A 146 -2.05 9.21 20.79
CA SER A 146 -2.04 7.79 20.44
C SER A 146 -3.28 7.35 19.64
N ILE A 147 -4.47 7.84 20.01
CA ILE A 147 -5.72 7.60 19.25
C ILE A 147 -5.64 8.23 17.85
N GLN A 148 -5.12 9.46 17.75
CA GLN A 148 -4.98 10.16 16.48
C GLN A 148 -3.99 9.46 15.54
N GLN A 149 -2.89 8.94 16.05
CA GLN A 149 -1.94 8.14 15.27
C GLN A 149 -2.60 6.88 14.71
N ALA A 150 -3.42 6.20 15.53
CA ALA A 150 -4.19 5.06 15.05
C ALA A 150 -5.16 5.43 13.92
N PHE A 151 -5.87 6.57 14.03
CA PHE A 151 -6.72 7.06 12.95
C PHE A 151 -5.94 7.41 11.68
N SER A 152 -4.83 8.14 11.79
CA SER A 152 -4.02 8.47 10.62
C SER A 152 -3.46 7.21 9.94
N GLY A 153 -3.08 6.19 10.72
CA GLY A 153 -2.69 4.88 10.21
C GLY A 153 -3.82 4.18 9.46
N LEU A 154 -5.03 4.17 10.03
CA LEU A 154 -6.22 3.62 9.37
C LEU A 154 -6.54 4.35 8.05
N ASP A 155 -6.52 5.68 8.05
CA ASP A 155 -6.79 6.50 6.86
C ASP A 155 -5.84 6.18 5.70
N ARG A 156 -4.60 5.72 6.00
CA ARG A 156 -3.60 5.33 4.99
C ARG A 156 -3.71 3.87 4.55
N LEU A 157 -4.13 2.96 5.45
CA LEU A 157 -4.29 1.53 5.12
C LEU A 157 -5.65 1.21 4.47
N GLU A 158 -6.66 2.05 4.72
CA GLU A 158 -7.93 2.00 4.01
C GLU A 158 -7.72 2.51 2.57
N VAL A 159 -7.87 1.63 1.58
CA VAL A 159 -7.70 1.99 0.15
C VAL A 159 -8.94 1.69 -0.70
N ARG A 160 -10.02 1.18 -0.08
CA ARG A 160 -11.26 0.80 -0.78
C ARG A 160 -12.47 1.69 -0.46
N GLY A 161 -12.51 2.31 0.71
CA GLY A 161 -13.61 3.21 1.13
C GLY A 161 -14.91 2.53 1.49
N ARG A 162 -14.90 1.22 1.76
CA ARG A 162 -16.05 0.42 2.18
C ARG A 162 -15.55 -0.78 2.97
N ASP A 163 -16.48 -1.55 3.51
CA ASP A 163 -16.33 -2.65 4.46
C ASP A 163 -16.49 -2.18 5.91
N SER A 164 -15.54 -2.46 6.80
CA SER A 164 -15.69 -2.19 8.22
C SER A 164 -14.36 -1.82 8.86
N ALA A 165 -14.42 -1.01 9.91
CA ALA A 165 -13.26 -0.63 10.69
C ALA A 165 -13.63 -0.49 12.17
N GLY A 166 -12.62 -0.59 13.03
CA GLY A 166 -12.78 -0.41 14.46
C GLY A 166 -11.52 0.14 15.11
N ILE A 167 -11.72 0.85 16.20
CA ILE A 167 -10.66 1.32 17.10
C ILE A 167 -11.05 0.94 18.53
N HIS A 168 -10.15 0.24 19.19
CA HIS A 168 -10.20 -0.12 20.58
C HIS A 168 -9.18 0.71 21.35
N VAL A 169 -9.61 1.25 22.49
CA VAL A 169 -8.81 2.08 23.37
C VAL A 169 -8.83 1.43 24.75
N LEU A 170 -7.66 1.05 25.24
CA LEU A 170 -7.46 0.55 26.58
C LEU A 170 -6.88 1.68 27.44
N VAL A 171 -7.56 2.04 28.52
CA VAL A 171 -7.12 3.09 29.45
C VAL A 171 -6.80 2.48 30.80
N SER A 172 -5.54 2.58 31.24
CA SER A 172 -5.08 2.10 32.54
C SER A 172 -4.64 3.27 33.43
N ASN A 173 -4.41 2.99 34.72
CA ASN A 173 -3.85 3.95 35.69
C ASN A 173 -4.66 5.25 35.89
N HIS A 174 -5.96 5.24 35.56
CA HIS A 174 -6.84 6.41 35.72
C HIS A 174 -7.42 6.56 37.15
N GLY A 175 -7.43 5.50 37.96
CA GLY A 175 -7.83 5.56 39.38
C GLY A 175 -9.33 5.80 39.66
N LEU A 176 -10.18 5.79 38.64
CA LEU A 176 -11.64 5.93 38.77
C LEU A 176 -12.29 4.59 39.08
N LYS A 177 -13.44 4.62 39.75
CA LYS A 177 -14.22 3.41 40.08
C LYS A 177 -15.54 3.42 39.32
N ALA A 178 -16.00 2.24 38.90
CA ALA A 178 -17.31 2.08 38.25
C ALA A 178 -18.48 2.55 39.15
N THR A 179 -18.26 2.55 40.48
CA THR A 179 -19.23 3.02 41.48
C THR A 179 -19.25 4.54 41.65
N ASP A 180 -18.32 5.29 41.07
CA ASP A 180 -18.31 6.75 41.16
C ASP A 180 -19.55 7.34 40.51
N LYS A 181 -20.20 8.31 41.17
CA LYS A 181 -21.49 8.88 40.74
C LYS A 181 -21.45 9.40 39.29
N GLN A 182 -20.37 10.09 38.93
CA GLN A 182 -20.17 10.64 37.59
C GLN A 182 -19.94 9.54 36.54
N VAL A 183 -19.26 8.45 36.91
CA VAL A 183 -18.97 7.32 36.02
C VAL A 183 -20.23 6.50 35.76
N LYS A 184 -21.02 6.22 36.81
CA LYS A 184 -22.25 5.40 36.70
C LYS A 184 -23.23 5.96 35.68
N ALA A 185 -23.38 7.28 35.60
CA ALA A 185 -24.26 7.93 34.62
C ALA A 185 -23.76 7.75 33.18
N LEU A 186 -22.44 7.78 32.97
CA LEU A 186 -21.81 7.68 31.66
C LEU A 186 -21.65 6.23 31.16
N LEU A 187 -21.72 5.25 32.05
CA LEU A 187 -21.65 3.81 31.74
C LEU A 187 -22.98 3.18 31.33
N ALA A 188 -24.11 3.86 31.55
CA ALA A 188 -25.44 3.28 31.36
C ALA A 188 -25.62 2.69 29.95
N ASN A 189 -26.03 1.41 29.88
CA ASN A 189 -26.23 0.62 28.65
C ASN A 189 -24.97 0.35 27.80
N ARG A 190 -23.75 0.53 28.35
CA ARG A 190 -22.49 0.32 27.61
C ARG A 190 -21.73 -0.93 28.05
N SER A 191 -21.99 -1.44 29.25
CA SER A 191 -21.22 -2.52 29.87
C SER A 191 -21.67 -3.94 29.52
N GLU A 192 -22.87 -4.10 28.94
CA GLU A 192 -23.54 -5.41 28.80
C GLU A 192 -23.80 -5.82 27.34
N ASP A 193 -23.25 -5.09 26.37
CA ASP A 193 -23.44 -5.40 24.95
C ASP A 193 -22.65 -6.64 24.51
N ALA A 194 -23.32 -7.79 24.45
CA ALA A 194 -22.73 -9.07 24.05
C ALA A 194 -22.18 -9.11 22.60
N LEU A 195 -22.51 -8.12 21.76
CA LEU A 195 -22.02 -8.04 20.38
C LEU A 195 -20.76 -7.19 20.22
N PHE A 196 -20.34 -6.50 21.29
CA PHE A 196 -19.15 -5.65 21.32
C PHE A 196 -19.13 -4.63 20.15
N MET A 197 -20.26 -3.95 19.96
CA MET A 197 -20.50 -2.93 18.94
C MET A 197 -19.96 -1.57 19.35
N SER A 198 -20.10 -0.58 18.46
CA SER A 198 -19.62 0.78 18.71
C SER A 198 -20.21 1.38 19.99
N GLY A 199 -19.34 1.94 20.84
CA GLY A 199 -19.71 2.53 22.13
C GLY A 199 -19.67 1.58 23.33
N SER A 200 -19.43 0.28 23.11
CA SER A 200 -19.23 -0.70 24.18
C SER A 200 -18.07 -0.31 25.12
N VAL A 201 -18.26 -0.54 26.42
CA VAL A 201 -17.24 -0.35 27.46
C VAL A 201 -17.12 -1.62 28.30
N ARG A 202 -15.90 -2.00 28.69
CA ARG A 202 -15.67 -3.05 29.69
C ARG A 202 -14.70 -2.57 30.74
N MET A 203 -15.03 -2.78 32.01
CA MET A 203 -14.15 -2.42 33.12
C MET A 203 -13.51 -3.67 33.69
N THR A 204 -12.18 -3.68 33.77
CA THR A 204 -11.44 -4.64 34.60
C THR A 204 -10.75 -3.91 35.74
N GLU A 205 -10.06 -4.66 36.60
CA GLU A 205 -9.27 -4.10 37.70
C GLU A 205 -8.13 -3.19 37.20
N ASN A 206 -7.43 -3.61 36.15
CA ASN A 206 -6.20 -2.97 35.69
C ASN A 206 -6.43 -1.94 34.58
N ALA A 207 -7.49 -2.09 33.76
CA ALA A 207 -7.76 -1.18 32.66
C ALA A 207 -9.23 -1.21 32.21
N TRP A 208 -9.68 -0.09 31.62
CA TRP A 208 -11.00 0.02 31.01
C TRP A 208 -10.88 0.02 29.48
N SER A 209 -11.71 -0.79 28.85
CA SER A 209 -11.78 -1.05 27.42
C SER A 209 -12.91 -0.24 26.81
N PHE A 210 -12.61 0.51 25.75
CA PHE A 210 -13.56 1.27 24.94
C PHE A 210 -13.44 0.83 23.49
N VAL A 211 -14.56 0.67 22.77
CA VAL A 211 -14.52 0.32 21.34
C VAL A 211 -15.45 1.19 20.52
N TYR A 212 -14.99 1.56 19.33
CA TYR A 212 -15.74 2.32 18.34
C TYR A 212 -15.62 1.62 17.01
N LYS A 213 -16.74 1.39 16.34
CA LYS A 213 -16.80 0.61 15.11
C LYS A 213 -17.67 1.32 14.08
N ALA A 214 -17.38 1.05 12.81
CA ALA A 214 -18.18 1.46 11.68
C ALA A 214 -18.17 0.34 10.63
N ALA A 215 -19.30 0.12 9.96
CA ALA A 215 -19.44 -0.82 8.86
C ALA A 215 -20.36 -0.24 7.77
N ALA A 216 -19.89 -0.26 6.53
CA ALA A 216 -20.61 0.24 5.36
C ALA A 216 -20.25 -0.59 4.12
N GLU A 217 -21.24 -1.20 3.46
CA GLU A 217 -21.01 -1.98 2.22
C GLU A 217 -20.57 -1.09 1.03
N ILE A 218 -20.96 0.18 1.06
CA ILE A 218 -20.64 1.20 0.06
C ILE A 218 -20.30 2.49 0.80
N GLY A 219 -19.18 3.13 0.44
CA GLY A 219 -18.76 4.39 1.03
C GLY A 219 -17.61 5.05 0.24
N GLU A 220 -17.11 6.14 0.79
CA GLU A 220 -15.89 6.81 0.36
C GLU A 220 -14.75 6.62 1.37
N LEU A 221 -13.51 6.78 0.92
CA LEU A 221 -12.34 6.70 1.78
C LEU A 221 -12.38 7.78 2.87
N GLY A 222 -12.27 7.34 4.13
CA GLY A 222 -12.36 8.19 5.33
C GLY A 222 -13.77 8.26 5.95
N ASP A 223 -14.78 7.62 5.38
CA ASP A 223 -16.13 7.64 5.97
C ASP A 223 -16.17 6.89 7.32
N ASN A 224 -15.58 5.70 7.38
CA ASN A 224 -15.52 4.87 8.59
C ASN A 224 -14.75 5.58 9.71
N THR A 225 -13.56 6.13 9.39
CA THR A 225 -12.73 6.84 10.37
C THR A 225 -13.41 8.12 10.85
N ARG A 226 -14.15 8.84 9.99
CA ARG A 226 -14.96 10.01 10.39
C ARG A 226 -16.06 9.63 11.39
N VAL A 227 -16.78 8.53 11.17
CA VAL A 227 -17.81 8.03 12.09
C VAL A 227 -17.19 7.72 13.46
N MET A 228 -16.11 6.93 13.47
CA MET A 228 -15.43 6.55 14.71
C MET A 228 -14.82 7.75 15.44
N ARG A 229 -14.21 8.70 14.70
CA ARG A 229 -13.64 9.93 15.26
C ARG A 229 -14.70 10.77 15.96
N ASN A 230 -15.88 10.93 15.35
CA ASN A 230 -16.99 11.65 15.97
C ASN A 230 -17.47 10.96 17.26
N ALA A 231 -17.52 9.63 17.28
CA ALA A 231 -17.88 8.87 18.47
C ALA A 231 -16.85 9.06 19.61
N VAL A 232 -15.55 9.07 19.29
CA VAL A 232 -14.48 9.36 20.26
C VAL A 232 -14.58 10.78 20.82
N ILE A 233 -14.84 11.79 19.97
CA ILE A 233 -14.99 13.19 20.40
C ILE A 233 -16.17 13.35 21.37
N ALA A 234 -17.25 12.62 21.14
CA ALA A 234 -18.48 12.67 21.91
C ALA A 234 -18.42 11.86 23.22
N ASP A 235 -17.43 11.00 23.42
CA ASP A 235 -17.36 10.11 24.58
C ASP A 235 -16.80 10.83 25.83
N ALA A 236 -17.73 11.32 26.67
CA ALA A 236 -17.40 11.95 27.94
C ALA A 236 -16.74 11.00 28.96
N LEU A 237 -17.01 9.68 28.90
CA LEU A 237 -16.39 8.72 29.82
C LEU A 237 -14.92 8.51 29.45
N LEU A 238 -14.64 8.30 28.15
CA LEU A 238 -13.26 8.21 27.67
C LEU A 238 -12.49 9.48 28.06
N ARG A 239 -13.06 10.66 27.81
CA ARG A 239 -12.44 11.95 28.18
C ARG A 239 -12.13 12.03 29.68
N LEU A 240 -13.07 11.61 30.53
CA LEU A 240 -12.88 11.59 31.98
C LEU A 240 -11.71 10.66 32.38
N CYS A 241 -11.63 9.47 31.80
CA CYS A 241 -10.58 8.49 32.08
C CYS A 241 -9.20 9.00 31.61
N VAL A 242 -9.05 9.46 30.37
CA VAL A 242 -7.75 9.90 29.84
C VAL A 242 -7.25 11.20 30.46
N SER A 243 -8.12 11.99 31.09
CA SER A 243 -7.73 13.25 31.73
C SER A 243 -7.02 13.08 33.08
N GLN A 244 -7.02 11.88 33.65
CA GLN A 244 -6.40 11.64 34.96
C GLN A 244 -4.87 11.68 34.86
N PRO A 245 -4.14 12.22 35.86
CA PRO A 245 -2.71 12.53 35.73
C PRO A 245 -1.78 11.35 35.37
N ASN A 246 -2.19 10.13 35.71
CA ASN A 246 -1.41 8.92 35.49
C ASN A 246 -2.00 8.02 34.41
N SER A 247 -3.03 8.45 33.71
CA SER A 247 -3.66 7.63 32.68
C SER A 247 -2.67 7.30 31.57
N GLN A 248 -2.74 6.05 31.14
CA GLN A 248 -1.99 5.52 30.01
C GLN A 248 -2.97 4.91 29.02
N VAL A 249 -2.65 5.04 27.73
CA VAL A 249 -3.51 4.60 26.64
C VAL A 249 -2.73 3.64 25.74
N ALA A 250 -3.32 2.47 25.49
CA ALA A 250 -2.94 1.60 24.39
C ALA A 250 -4.09 1.54 23.38
N VAL A 251 -3.76 1.51 22.09
CA VAL A 251 -4.74 1.52 21.01
C VAL A 251 -4.52 0.32 20.11
N LEU A 252 -5.60 -0.39 19.79
CA LEU A 252 -5.63 -1.42 18.78
C LEU A 252 -6.73 -1.06 17.77
N ALA A 253 -6.38 -0.90 16.51
CA ALA A 253 -7.28 -0.48 15.46
C ALA A 253 -7.16 -1.38 14.24
N HIS A 254 -8.23 -1.47 13.47
CA HIS A 254 -8.28 -2.32 12.28
C HIS A 254 -9.19 -1.75 11.20
N THR A 255 -8.76 -1.89 9.95
CA THR A 255 -9.64 -1.85 8.78
C THR A 255 -9.76 -3.26 8.22
N ARG A 256 -10.98 -3.73 8.01
CA ARG A 256 -11.29 -5.09 7.60
C ARG A 256 -11.68 -5.15 6.14
N TRP A 257 -11.26 -6.21 5.48
CA TRP A 257 -11.83 -6.70 4.23
C TRP A 257 -12.40 -8.09 4.53
N ALA A 258 -13.73 -8.21 4.49
CA ALA A 258 -14.46 -9.37 4.93
C ALA A 258 -14.18 -10.59 4.02
N SER A 259 -13.52 -11.61 4.58
CA SER A 259 -13.36 -12.96 4.03
C SER A 259 -14.32 -13.95 4.70
N VAL A 260 -14.33 -13.99 6.03
CA VAL A 260 -15.21 -14.84 6.86
C VAL A 260 -16.18 -13.97 7.67
N GLY A 261 -17.48 -14.06 7.36
CA GLY A 261 -18.55 -13.31 8.02
C GLY A 261 -18.87 -11.97 7.35
N ILE A 262 -20.16 -11.60 7.32
CA ILE A 262 -20.67 -10.43 6.60
C ILE A 262 -20.09 -9.10 7.11
N ILE A 263 -20.17 -8.05 6.29
CA ILE A 263 -19.83 -6.68 6.67
C ILE A 263 -20.84 -6.20 7.72
N SER A 264 -20.42 -6.08 8.99
CA SER A 264 -21.27 -5.63 10.11
C SER A 264 -20.41 -5.20 11.30
N GLU A 265 -20.94 -4.37 12.20
CA GLU A 265 -20.21 -3.96 13.41
C GLU A 265 -19.77 -5.13 14.31
N PRO A 266 -20.60 -6.18 14.57
CA PRO A 266 -20.17 -7.32 15.38
C PRO A 266 -18.97 -8.07 14.80
N ASN A 267 -18.81 -8.06 13.48
CA ASN A 267 -17.68 -8.68 12.77
C ASN A 267 -16.49 -7.74 12.57
N ALA A 268 -16.65 -6.43 12.76
CA ALA A 268 -15.55 -5.49 12.65
C ALA A 268 -14.56 -5.71 13.79
N HIS A 269 -13.27 -5.77 13.46
CA HIS A 269 -12.22 -5.90 14.44
C HIS A 269 -11.90 -4.52 15.06
N PRO A 270 -11.43 -4.45 16.33
CA PRO A 270 -11.11 -5.58 17.20
C PRO A 270 -12.32 -6.33 17.78
N VAL A 271 -12.16 -7.62 18.03
CA VAL A 271 -13.13 -8.47 18.74
C VAL A 271 -12.60 -8.81 20.14
N ASN A 272 -13.48 -9.02 21.13
CA ASN A 272 -13.09 -9.27 22.53
C ASN A 272 -13.05 -10.78 22.88
N SER A 273 -12.59 -11.13 24.08
CA SER A 273 -12.51 -12.51 24.57
C SER A 273 -13.83 -13.08 25.11
N GLU A 274 -14.84 -12.24 25.37
CA GLU A 274 -16.07 -12.65 26.08
C GLU A 274 -16.87 -13.72 25.33
N GLU A 275 -17.39 -14.69 26.08
CA GLU A 275 -18.27 -15.75 25.58
C GLU A 275 -19.67 -15.61 26.18
N LEU A 276 -20.69 -16.12 25.47
CA LEU A 276 -22.04 -16.26 26.03
C LEU A 276 -21.99 -17.24 27.21
N GLU A 277 -22.50 -16.79 28.36
CA GLU A 277 -22.45 -17.56 29.62
C GLU A 277 -21.02 -17.88 30.09
N GLY A 278 -20.02 -17.10 29.64
CA GLY A 278 -18.63 -17.19 30.10
C GLY A 278 -18.46 -16.76 31.57
N LYS A 279 -17.32 -17.10 32.17
CA LYS A 279 -17.01 -16.66 33.54
C LYS A 279 -16.61 -15.19 33.53
N HIS A 280 -17.12 -14.43 34.51
CA HIS A 280 -16.81 -13.01 34.63
C HIS A 280 -15.38 -12.68 35.09
N ASP A 281 -14.67 -13.66 35.65
CA ASP A 281 -13.31 -13.48 36.19
C ASP A 281 -12.20 -13.88 35.18
N ASP A 282 -12.56 -14.30 33.96
CA ASP A 282 -11.58 -14.65 32.94
C ASP A 282 -10.87 -13.39 32.43
N ALA A 283 -9.62 -13.55 31.96
CA ALA A 283 -8.84 -12.44 31.46
C ALA A 283 -9.53 -11.77 30.26
N TYR A 284 -9.59 -10.44 30.26
CA TYR A 284 -10.20 -9.69 29.17
C TYR A 284 -9.16 -9.28 28.14
N LEU A 285 -9.32 -9.77 26.90
CA LEU A 285 -8.44 -9.46 25.78
C LEU A 285 -9.25 -8.97 24.58
N VAL A 286 -8.58 -8.23 23.70
CA VAL A 286 -9.09 -7.90 22.37
C VAL A 286 -8.07 -8.28 21.31
N ALA A 287 -8.54 -8.66 20.12
CA ALA A 287 -7.68 -9.04 19.02
C ALA A 287 -8.13 -8.42 17.69
N ALA A 288 -7.17 -8.19 16.81
CA ALA A 288 -7.37 -7.93 15.40
C ALA A 288 -6.59 -8.96 14.57
N LEU A 289 -7.16 -9.32 13.42
CA LEU A 289 -6.60 -10.30 12.49
C LEU A 289 -6.56 -9.72 11.08
N ASN A 290 -5.43 -9.91 10.41
CA ASN A 290 -5.29 -9.89 8.97
C ASN A 290 -5.02 -11.32 8.48
N GLY A 291 -5.64 -11.70 7.37
CA GLY A 291 -5.64 -13.08 6.90
C GLY A 291 -6.79 -13.89 7.52
N ASP A 292 -6.66 -15.21 7.46
CA ASP A 292 -7.72 -16.14 7.83
C ASP A 292 -7.17 -17.24 8.75
N VAL A 293 -7.92 -17.57 9.81
CA VAL A 293 -7.71 -18.77 10.61
C VAL A 293 -8.54 -19.89 9.99
N ASP A 294 -7.91 -20.70 9.14
CA ASP A 294 -8.59 -21.70 8.30
C ASP A 294 -9.32 -22.75 9.16
N ASN A 295 -8.73 -23.15 10.29
CA ASN A 295 -9.28 -24.13 11.21
C ASN A 295 -10.15 -23.53 12.35
N HIS A 296 -10.64 -22.29 12.22
CA HIS A 296 -11.43 -21.63 13.28
C HIS A 296 -12.71 -22.38 13.67
N ALA A 297 -13.36 -23.05 12.70
CA ALA A 297 -14.59 -23.81 12.95
C ALA A 297 -14.31 -25.03 13.85
N ASP A 298 -13.22 -25.75 13.57
CA ASP A 298 -12.78 -26.89 14.38
C ASP A 298 -12.36 -26.46 15.77
N LEU A 299 -11.61 -25.35 15.88
CA LEU A 299 -11.23 -24.76 17.18
C LEU A 299 -12.45 -24.38 18.02
N ARG A 300 -13.50 -23.79 17.42
CA ARG A 300 -14.75 -23.48 18.13
C ARG A 300 -15.40 -24.73 18.70
N VAL A 301 -15.43 -25.83 17.95
CA VAL A 301 -16.02 -27.11 18.39
C VAL A 301 -15.14 -27.78 19.44
N GLN A 302 -13.83 -27.92 19.19
CA GLN A 302 -12.86 -28.57 20.07
C GLN A 302 -12.86 -27.96 21.46
N TYR A 303 -12.90 -26.62 21.54
CA TYR A 303 -12.92 -25.91 22.81
C TYR A 303 -14.35 -25.62 23.30
N GLY A 304 -15.40 -25.91 22.54
CA GLY A 304 -16.78 -25.58 22.91
C GLY A 304 -16.97 -24.09 23.18
N LEU A 305 -16.48 -23.24 22.27
CA LEU A 305 -16.60 -21.79 22.37
C LEU A 305 -18.05 -21.36 22.16
N ARG A 306 -18.56 -20.48 23.04
CA ARG A 306 -19.94 -19.97 22.97
C ARG A 306 -19.94 -18.53 22.49
N VAL A 307 -20.10 -18.34 21.18
CA VAL A 307 -20.05 -17.03 20.53
C VAL A 307 -21.47 -16.55 20.16
N ALA A 308 -21.75 -15.26 20.34
CA ALA A 308 -23.01 -14.67 19.92
C ALA A 308 -23.21 -14.80 18.40
N GLY A 309 -24.39 -15.26 17.97
CA GLY A 309 -24.67 -15.60 16.57
C GLY A 309 -24.28 -14.56 15.50
N PRO A 310 -24.50 -13.25 15.71
CA PRO A 310 -24.07 -12.22 14.76
C PRO A 310 -22.55 -12.11 14.57
N ILE A 311 -21.75 -12.55 15.56
CA ILE A 311 -20.29 -12.59 15.46
C ILE A 311 -19.90 -13.88 14.73
N THR A 312 -19.63 -13.74 13.44
CA THR A 312 -19.30 -14.83 12.53
C THR A 312 -17.83 -14.84 12.14
N THR A 313 -17.11 -13.74 12.31
CA THR A 313 -15.66 -13.62 12.02
C THR A 313 -14.83 -14.69 12.74
N ASP A 314 -13.90 -15.28 12.00
CA ASP A 314 -12.91 -16.26 12.48
C ASP A 314 -12.03 -15.68 13.59
N ALA A 315 -11.68 -14.39 13.52
CA ALA A 315 -10.85 -13.70 14.50
C ALA A 315 -11.33 -13.80 15.96
N LYS A 316 -12.62 -14.08 16.20
CA LYS A 316 -13.19 -14.24 17.54
C LYS A 316 -12.57 -15.41 18.33
N VAL A 317 -12.05 -16.43 17.65
CA VAL A 317 -11.38 -17.55 18.35
C VAL A 317 -10.10 -17.10 19.04
N ILE A 318 -9.43 -16.06 18.54
CA ILE A 318 -8.13 -15.60 19.04
C ILE A 318 -8.23 -15.13 20.50
N PRO A 319 -8.93 -14.03 20.84
CA PRO A 319 -8.92 -13.53 22.22
C PRO A 319 -9.62 -14.49 23.19
N ALA A 320 -10.63 -15.26 22.72
CA ALA A 320 -11.33 -16.23 23.55
C ALA A 320 -10.42 -17.38 23.98
N LEU A 321 -9.65 -17.97 23.04
CA LEU A 321 -8.72 -19.07 23.36
C LEU A 321 -7.53 -18.59 24.18
N VAL A 322 -6.99 -17.39 23.91
CA VAL A 322 -5.91 -16.82 24.72
C VAL A 322 -6.37 -16.61 26.16
N SER A 323 -7.60 -16.09 26.36
CA SER A 323 -8.18 -15.91 27.69
C SER A 323 -8.28 -17.23 28.47
N ARG A 324 -8.83 -18.28 27.83
CA ARG A 324 -8.93 -19.61 28.43
C ARG A 324 -7.56 -20.21 28.73
N LYS A 325 -6.60 -20.03 27.83
CA LYS A 325 -5.24 -20.55 28.01
C LYS A 325 -4.56 -19.88 29.20
N LEU A 326 -4.69 -18.55 29.33
CA LEU A 326 -4.15 -17.77 30.45
C LEU A 326 -4.73 -18.19 31.81
N ALA A 327 -5.97 -18.69 31.86
CA ALA A 327 -6.52 -19.27 33.08
C ALA A 327 -5.76 -20.53 33.57
N THR A 328 -4.96 -21.15 32.69
CA THR A 328 -4.16 -22.36 32.98
C THR A 328 -2.64 -22.14 32.90
N THR A 329 -2.19 -20.98 32.40
CA THR A 329 -0.78 -20.63 32.23
C THR A 329 -0.53 -19.28 32.89
N ASN A 330 0.48 -19.16 33.76
CA ASN A 330 0.73 -17.91 34.51
C ASN A 330 1.48 -16.83 33.70
N ASN A 331 1.58 -16.96 32.38
CA ASN A 331 2.33 -16.05 31.50
C ASN A 331 1.51 -15.74 30.24
N LEU A 332 1.20 -14.46 30.03
CA LEU A 332 0.41 -14.00 28.88
C LEU A 332 1.09 -14.24 27.54
N THR A 333 2.40 -14.05 27.44
CA THR A 333 3.17 -14.29 26.21
C THR A 333 3.15 -15.77 25.83
N ASP A 334 3.32 -16.67 26.81
CA ASP A 334 3.24 -18.11 26.57
C ASP A 334 1.82 -18.55 26.21
N ALA A 335 0.81 -18.06 26.94
CA ALA A 335 -0.59 -18.33 26.64
C ALA A 335 -0.96 -17.91 25.21
N PHE A 336 -0.47 -16.75 24.78
CA PHE A 336 -0.66 -16.25 23.43
C PHE A 336 0.07 -17.10 22.38
N ARG A 337 1.37 -17.35 22.57
CA ARG A 337 2.19 -18.16 21.67
C ARG A 337 1.61 -19.56 21.46
N GLU A 338 1.28 -20.26 22.55
CA GLU A 338 0.71 -21.61 22.49
C GLU A 338 -0.68 -21.64 21.85
N THR A 339 -1.43 -20.54 21.94
CA THR A 339 -2.73 -20.42 21.27
C THR A 339 -2.54 -20.25 19.76
N VAL A 340 -1.72 -19.28 19.34
CA VAL A 340 -1.54 -18.98 17.91
C VAL A 340 -0.81 -20.10 17.16
N ALA A 341 -0.01 -20.92 17.86
CA ALA A 341 0.65 -22.09 17.28
C ALA A 341 -0.29 -23.21 16.82
N GLN A 342 -1.57 -23.14 17.20
CA GLN A 342 -2.60 -24.09 16.78
C GLN A 342 -3.38 -23.60 15.55
N PHE A 343 -3.11 -22.40 15.06
CA PHE A 343 -3.85 -21.82 13.94
C PHE A 343 -3.26 -22.27 12.62
N GLU A 344 -4.16 -22.67 11.71
CA GLU A 344 -3.82 -22.95 10.33
C GLU A 344 -4.17 -21.75 9.45
N GLY A 345 -3.38 -21.51 8.41
CA GLY A 345 -3.54 -20.39 7.48
C GLY A 345 -2.40 -19.37 7.54
N SER A 346 -2.58 -18.26 6.82
CA SER A 346 -1.67 -17.12 6.85
C SER A 346 -2.29 -15.99 7.65
N VAL A 347 -1.69 -15.68 8.80
CA VAL A 347 -2.27 -14.80 9.81
C VAL A 347 -1.27 -13.76 10.28
N ALA A 348 -1.73 -12.52 10.42
CA ALA A 348 -1.09 -11.48 11.20
C ALA A 348 -2.06 -11.05 12.30
N ILE A 349 -1.63 -11.19 13.55
CA ILE A 349 -2.49 -11.04 14.74
C ILE A 349 -1.90 -9.98 15.64
N ALA A 350 -2.76 -9.12 16.19
CA ALA A 350 -2.39 -8.23 17.29
C ALA A 350 -3.40 -8.38 18.43
N VAL A 351 -2.89 -8.49 19.66
CA VAL A 351 -3.69 -8.67 20.89
C VAL A 351 -3.27 -7.65 21.94
N ALA A 352 -4.28 -7.02 22.56
CA ALA A 352 -4.12 -6.23 23.77
C ALA A 352 -4.88 -6.90 24.92
N SER A 353 -4.30 -6.90 26.12
CA SER A 353 -4.86 -7.51 27.32
C SER A 353 -5.13 -6.46 28.38
N ALA A 354 -6.33 -6.46 28.96
CA ALA A 354 -6.60 -5.62 30.12
C ALA A 354 -5.90 -6.12 31.38
N THR A 355 -5.41 -7.37 31.40
CA THR A 355 -4.62 -7.91 32.53
C THR A 355 -3.23 -7.29 32.59
N GLU A 356 -2.57 -7.15 31.44
CA GLU A 356 -1.24 -6.53 31.30
C GLU A 356 -1.33 -5.39 30.27
N PRO A 357 -1.94 -4.24 30.64
CA PRO A 357 -2.28 -3.16 29.71
C PRO A 357 -1.05 -2.41 29.17
N ASP A 358 0.13 -2.65 29.73
CA ASP A 358 1.42 -2.13 29.30
C ASP A 358 2.10 -3.03 28.26
N LYS A 359 1.45 -4.12 27.81
CA LYS A 359 1.96 -5.01 26.76
C LYS A 359 1.08 -5.04 25.53
N LEU A 360 1.72 -5.22 24.38
CA LEU A 360 1.06 -5.56 23.12
C LEU A 360 1.68 -6.83 22.56
N LEU A 361 0.85 -7.78 22.13
CA LEU A 361 1.29 -9.07 21.60
C LEU A 361 1.01 -9.12 20.11
N LEU A 362 1.97 -9.59 19.32
CA LEU A 362 1.87 -9.74 17.87
C LEU A 362 2.26 -11.16 17.47
N ALA A 363 1.59 -11.71 16.46
CA ALA A 363 2.01 -12.96 15.84
C ALA A 363 1.92 -12.86 14.31
N LEU A 364 2.86 -13.48 13.62
CA LEU A 364 2.88 -13.58 12.16
C LEU A 364 3.24 -14.99 11.75
N HIS A 365 2.40 -15.60 10.92
CA HIS A 365 2.64 -16.90 10.30
C HIS A 365 2.18 -16.89 8.85
N GLY A 366 2.99 -17.48 7.97
CA GLY A 366 2.76 -17.49 6.53
C GLY A 366 3.25 -16.22 5.81
N SER A 367 3.31 -16.30 4.49
CA SER A 367 3.86 -15.24 3.62
C SER A 367 2.82 -14.22 3.10
N GLY A 368 1.53 -14.43 3.34
CA GLY A 368 0.46 -13.61 2.77
C GLY A 368 0.18 -12.29 3.51
N GLN A 369 0.66 -12.17 4.75
CA GLN A 369 0.39 -11.02 5.63
C GLN A 369 1.69 -10.37 6.11
N GLY A 370 1.59 -9.16 6.67
CA GLY A 370 2.75 -8.41 7.16
C GLY A 370 2.44 -7.59 8.40
N LEU A 371 3.48 -7.41 9.23
CA LEU A 371 3.51 -6.48 10.36
C LEU A 371 4.87 -5.77 10.40
N CYS A 372 4.83 -4.45 10.57
CA CYS A 372 5.94 -3.56 10.78
C CYS A 372 5.82 -2.95 12.18
N ILE A 373 6.87 -3.05 12.98
CA ILE A 373 6.96 -2.43 14.31
C ILE A 373 7.77 -1.15 14.16
N GLY A 374 7.08 -0.01 14.08
CA GLY A 374 7.67 1.32 14.02
C GLY A 374 8.25 1.74 15.37
N LEU A 375 9.49 2.22 15.33
CA LEU A 375 10.23 2.76 16.46
C LEU A 375 10.11 4.28 16.46
N ALA A 376 9.06 4.81 17.08
CA ALA A 376 8.79 6.24 17.17
C ALA A 376 9.12 6.77 18.57
N GLU A 377 9.38 8.07 18.70
CA GLU A 377 9.69 8.67 19.99
C GLU A 377 8.55 8.42 21.00
N ASP A 378 8.91 7.81 22.13
CA ASP A 378 8.02 7.45 23.25
C ASP A 378 6.89 6.46 22.90
N ARG A 379 6.88 5.83 21.72
CA ARG A 379 5.83 4.90 21.31
C ARG A 379 6.26 3.85 20.30
N PHE A 380 5.65 2.67 20.38
CA PHE A 380 5.60 1.75 19.26
C PHE A 380 4.36 2.05 18.42
N ILE A 381 4.54 2.07 17.09
CA ILE A 381 3.44 2.10 16.13
C ILE A 381 3.54 0.83 15.28
N VAL A 382 2.65 -0.11 15.51
CA VAL A 382 2.58 -1.33 14.71
C VAL A 382 1.63 -1.09 13.56
N ALA A 383 2.02 -1.47 12.34
CA ALA A 383 1.17 -1.35 11.17
C ALA A 383 1.38 -2.55 10.24
N SER A 384 0.35 -2.94 9.48
CA SER A 384 0.51 -4.02 8.49
C SER A 384 1.48 -3.67 7.34
N GLU A 385 1.63 -2.39 7.05
CA GLU A 385 2.60 -1.87 6.08
C GLU A 385 3.27 -0.59 6.61
N PRO A 386 4.48 -0.23 6.13
CA PRO A 386 5.18 0.98 6.56
C PRO A 386 4.37 2.28 6.39
N TYR A 387 3.37 2.29 5.50
CA TYR A 387 2.46 3.43 5.32
C TYR A 387 1.79 3.88 6.62
N GLY A 388 1.54 2.96 7.55
CA GLY A 388 0.91 3.26 8.84
C GLY A 388 1.85 3.89 9.88
N LEU A 389 3.18 3.82 9.69
CA LEU A 389 4.18 4.31 10.65
C LEU A 389 4.95 5.56 10.18
N VAL A 390 5.03 5.80 8.85
CA VAL A 390 5.89 6.85 8.26
C VAL A 390 5.52 8.28 8.67
N GLU A 391 4.34 8.49 9.25
CA GLU A 391 3.98 9.78 9.85
C GLU A 391 4.84 10.09 11.08
N GLU A 392 5.26 9.13 11.89
CA GLU A 392 6.02 9.41 13.12
C GLU A 392 7.44 8.87 13.07
N THR A 393 7.69 7.82 12.29
CA THR A 393 9.03 7.22 12.17
C THR A 393 9.22 6.54 10.83
N LEU A 394 10.42 6.67 10.27
CA LEU A 394 10.82 5.87 9.11
C LEU A 394 11.46 4.55 9.54
N ASN A 395 11.83 4.39 10.82
CA ASN A 395 12.57 3.23 11.31
C ASN A 395 11.62 2.18 11.86
N TYR A 396 11.76 0.94 11.38
CA TYR A 396 10.88 -0.16 11.78
C TYR A 396 11.57 -1.51 11.70
N VAL A 397 11.04 -2.49 12.46
CA VAL A 397 11.37 -3.91 12.33
C VAL A 397 10.24 -4.60 11.56
N ARG A 398 10.54 -5.33 10.48
CA ARG A 398 9.56 -6.15 9.74
C ARG A 398 9.55 -7.55 10.34
N MET A 399 8.37 -8.05 10.71
CA MET A 399 8.20 -9.45 11.10
C MET A 399 8.28 -10.35 9.86
N ASP A 400 8.79 -11.56 10.03
CA ASP A 400 8.91 -12.60 8.99
C ASP A 400 8.11 -13.84 9.41
N GLY A 401 7.01 -14.09 8.70
CA GLY A 401 6.09 -15.21 8.97
C GLY A 401 6.57 -16.56 8.43
N GLU A 402 7.63 -16.59 7.64
CA GLU A 402 8.22 -17.82 7.06
C GLU A 402 9.57 -18.17 7.67
N ALA A 403 10.17 -17.26 8.46
CA ALA A 403 11.42 -17.50 9.15
C ALA A 403 11.34 -18.74 10.05
N LEU A 404 12.35 -19.60 9.91
CA LEU A 404 12.62 -20.72 10.83
C LEU A 404 13.70 -20.27 11.81
N ALA A 405 13.42 -20.36 13.11
CA ALA A 405 14.47 -20.19 14.12
C ALA A 405 15.41 -21.41 14.18
N ASP A 406 14.93 -22.56 13.69
CA ASP A 406 15.71 -23.80 13.54
C ASP A 406 15.32 -24.50 12.24
N LEU A 407 16.30 -24.65 11.35
CA LEU A 407 16.10 -25.26 10.03
C LEU A 407 15.67 -26.73 10.12
N ASP A 408 16.03 -27.42 11.21
CA ASP A 408 15.69 -28.82 11.43
C ASP A 408 14.34 -28.99 12.16
N ASN A 409 13.74 -27.88 12.64
CA ASN A 409 12.44 -27.90 13.29
C ASN A 409 11.40 -27.01 12.56
N PRO A 410 10.58 -27.59 11.66
CA PRO A 410 9.52 -26.86 10.97
C PRO A 410 8.50 -26.19 11.89
N SER A 411 8.30 -26.69 13.12
CA SER A 411 7.39 -26.07 14.09
C SER A 411 7.89 -24.73 14.66
N SER A 412 9.15 -24.37 14.40
CA SER A 412 9.71 -23.06 14.74
C SER A 412 9.27 -21.93 13.79
N ARG A 413 8.54 -22.25 12.71
CA ARG A 413 8.16 -21.30 11.67
C ARG A 413 7.24 -20.20 12.21
N GLY A 414 7.53 -18.97 11.79
CA GLY A 414 6.76 -17.80 12.17
C GLY A 414 7.31 -17.12 13.42
N GLN A 415 6.72 -15.97 13.76
CA GLN A 415 7.25 -15.06 14.77
C GLN A 415 6.16 -14.57 15.72
N VAL A 416 6.48 -14.52 17.01
CA VAL A 416 5.66 -13.94 18.06
C VAL A 416 6.45 -12.83 18.75
N VAL A 417 5.85 -11.65 18.88
CA VAL A 417 6.47 -10.48 19.52
C VAL A 417 5.66 -10.04 20.72
N THR A 418 6.35 -9.72 21.81
CA THR A 418 5.81 -8.94 22.94
C THR A 418 6.47 -7.57 22.95
N LEU A 419 5.66 -6.52 22.90
CA LEU A 419 6.11 -5.14 23.06
C LEU A 419 5.86 -4.66 24.48
N SER A 420 6.87 -4.07 25.11
CA SER A 420 6.75 -3.46 26.44
C SER A 420 6.57 -1.94 26.34
N GLY A 421 5.47 -1.45 26.90
CA GLY A 421 5.16 -0.03 26.97
C GLY A 421 6.21 0.77 27.74
N ALA A 422 6.86 0.18 28.75
CA ALA A 422 7.91 0.86 29.52
C ALA A 422 9.10 1.34 28.68
N ASN A 423 9.39 0.61 27.58
CA ASN A 423 10.48 0.88 26.64
C ASN A 423 9.95 1.27 25.25
N ALA A 424 8.73 1.81 25.18
CA ALA A 424 8.13 2.15 23.89
C ALA A 424 9.01 3.10 23.07
N GLY A 425 9.19 2.75 21.79
CA GLY A 425 10.08 3.46 20.85
C GLY A 425 11.52 2.91 20.78
N GLU A 426 11.90 2.00 21.66
CA GLU A 426 13.27 1.47 21.76
C GLU A 426 13.30 -0.04 21.46
N LEU A 427 14.36 -0.54 20.80
CA LEU A 427 14.50 -1.98 20.53
C LEU A 427 14.50 -2.85 21.79
N SER A 428 14.95 -2.31 22.92
CA SER A 428 14.91 -2.98 24.24
C SER A 428 13.50 -3.32 24.72
N GLY A 429 12.47 -2.71 24.13
CA GLY A 429 11.07 -3.02 24.37
C GLY A 429 10.49 -4.10 23.45
N VAL A 430 11.28 -4.68 22.54
CA VAL A 430 10.85 -5.70 21.58
C VAL A 430 11.41 -7.06 22.00
N GLN A 431 10.54 -7.96 22.45
CA GLN A 431 10.91 -9.36 22.67
C GLN A 431 10.34 -10.21 21.53
N LEU A 432 11.21 -10.88 20.78
CA LEU A 432 10.84 -11.74 19.65
C LEU A 432 11.16 -13.20 19.99
N VAL A 433 10.19 -14.09 19.74
CA VAL A 433 10.34 -15.54 19.89
C VAL A 433 9.76 -16.26 18.67
N SER A 434 10.27 -17.46 18.38
CA SER A 434 9.66 -18.39 17.44
C SER A 434 8.40 -19.03 18.02
N TYR A 435 7.61 -19.67 17.17
CA TYR A 435 6.38 -20.38 17.59
C TYR A 435 6.68 -21.51 18.60
N ASP A 436 7.82 -22.19 18.48
CA ASP A 436 8.25 -23.20 19.45
C ASP A 436 8.93 -22.62 20.71
N GLY A 437 9.09 -21.30 20.80
CA GLY A 437 9.45 -20.57 22.02
C GLY A 437 10.93 -20.27 22.18
N ARG A 438 11.75 -20.45 21.14
CA ARG A 438 13.14 -19.98 21.17
C ARG A 438 13.18 -18.47 21.01
N GLU A 439 14.05 -17.83 21.78
CA GLU A 439 14.31 -16.39 21.61
C GLU A 439 15.05 -16.13 20.30
N ILE A 440 14.66 -15.05 19.63
CA ILE A 440 15.31 -14.56 18.42
C ILE A 440 15.84 -13.17 18.74
N GLU A 441 17.15 -12.97 18.56
CA GLU A 441 17.79 -11.69 18.81
C GLU A 441 17.31 -10.62 17.81
N VAL A 442 16.94 -9.45 18.32
CA VAL A 442 16.55 -8.28 17.52
C VAL A 442 17.58 -7.18 17.71
N GLY A 443 18.56 -7.15 16.79
CA GLY A 443 19.62 -6.14 16.75
C GLY A 443 19.30 -4.96 15.84
N GLN A 444 20.21 -3.98 15.80
CA GLN A 444 20.12 -2.83 14.89
C GLN A 444 20.18 -3.23 13.41
N ASP A 445 20.76 -4.38 13.08
CA ASP A 445 20.79 -4.97 11.74
C ASP A 445 19.39 -5.33 11.21
N LYS A 446 18.40 -5.49 12.10
CA LYS A 446 17.00 -5.76 11.75
C LYS A 446 16.16 -4.49 11.56
N VAL A 447 16.71 -3.32 11.87
CA VAL A 447 16.01 -2.05 11.70
C VAL A 447 16.13 -1.59 10.25
N LEU A 448 14.98 -1.46 9.61
CA LEU A 448 14.85 -0.95 8.25
C LEU A 448 14.42 0.52 8.30
N THR A 449 14.87 1.30 7.32
CA THR A 449 14.40 2.67 7.10
C THR A 449 13.48 2.69 5.88
N ALA A 450 12.26 3.20 6.06
CA ALA A 450 11.31 3.37 4.98
C ALA A 450 11.80 4.46 3.99
N GLU A 451 11.79 4.14 2.70
CA GLU A 451 12.16 5.07 1.61
C GLU A 451 10.96 5.85 1.06
N ILE A 452 9.87 5.87 1.81
CA ILE A 452 8.60 6.49 1.45
C ILE A 452 8.14 7.39 2.60
N THR A 453 7.41 8.44 2.26
CA THR A 453 6.86 9.41 3.21
C THR A 453 5.35 9.53 3.03
N THR A 454 4.69 10.26 3.93
CA THR A 454 3.25 10.54 3.81
C THR A 454 2.90 11.37 2.56
N ARG A 455 3.89 12.08 1.97
CA ARG A 455 3.75 12.81 0.71
C ARG A 455 3.49 11.89 -0.47
N ASP A 456 4.22 10.77 -0.53
CA ASP A 456 4.17 9.84 -1.65
C ASP A 456 2.83 9.09 -1.73
N ILE A 457 2.17 8.91 -0.58
CA ILE A 457 0.90 8.18 -0.43
C ILE A 457 -0.30 9.11 -0.18
N ASN A 458 -0.14 10.41 -0.38
CA ASN A 458 -1.22 11.37 -0.19
C ASN A 458 -2.30 11.18 -1.27
N ARG A 459 -3.59 11.18 -0.86
CA ARG A 459 -4.74 11.07 -1.79
C ARG A 459 -5.09 12.40 -2.48
N GLY A 460 -4.64 13.53 -1.94
CA GLY A 460 -5.11 14.86 -2.33
C GLY A 460 -6.63 14.99 -2.21
N GLU A 461 -7.21 15.78 -3.11
CA GLU A 461 -8.66 16.05 -3.16
C GLU A 461 -9.48 14.92 -3.82
N HIS A 462 -8.85 13.80 -4.19
CA HIS A 462 -9.54 12.72 -4.86
C HIS A 462 -10.37 11.88 -3.89
N LYS A 463 -11.58 11.48 -4.31
CA LYS A 463 -12.42 10.56 -3.53
C LYS A 463 -11.82 9.16 -3.37
N HIS A 464 -11.08 8.69 -4.38
CA HIS A 464 -10.45 7.37 -4.41
C HIS A 464 -9.02 7.47 -4.94
N PHE A 465 -8.11 6.65 -4.41
CA PHE A 465 -6.75 6.50 -4.96
C PHE A 465 -6.77 6.11 -6.44
N LEU A 466 -7.69 5.23 -6.86
CA LEU A 466 -7.86 4.87 -8.26
C LEU A 466 -8.05 6.10 -9.17
N ALA A 467 -8.87 7.07 -8.75
CA ALA A 467 -9.14 8.26 -9.55
C ALA A 467 -7.94 9.21 -9.58
N LYS A 468 -7.18 9.30 -8.48
CA LYS A 468 -5.91 10.03 -8.42
C LYS A 468 -4.91 9.41 -9.38
N GLU A 469 -4.70 8.11 -9.28
CA GLU A 469 -3.62 7.42 -9.98
C GLU A 469 -3.88 7.31 -11.49
N ILE A 470 -5.14 7.23 -11.92
CA ILE A 470 -5.50 7.41 -13.34
C ILE A 470 -5.12 8.82 -13.82
N ALA A 471 -5.37 9.85 -13.02
CA ALA A 471 -5.04 11.24 -13.37
C ALA A 471 -3.53 11.51 -13.35
N GLU A 472 -2.77 10.78 -12.53
CA GLU A 472 -1.30 10.86 -12.44
C GLU A 472 -0.56 10.04 -13.50
N ALA A 473 -1.24 9.14 -14.20
CA ALA A 473 -0.64 8.27 -15.22
C ALA A 473 0.20 9.02 -16.29
N PRO A 474 -0.23 10.18 -16.84
CA PRO A 474 0.60 10.95 -17.76
C PRO A 474 1.97 11.34 -17.20
N GLU A 475 2.00 11.78 -15.94
CA GLU A 475 3.22 12.25 -15.30
C GLU A 475 4.11 11.09 -14.86
N SER A 476 3.52 10.01 -14.34
CA SER A 476 4.25 8.77 -14.05
C SER A 476 4.92 8.19 -15.32
N PHE A 477 4.22 8.24 -16.46
CA PHE A 477 4.80 7.87 -17.76
C PHE A 477 5.96 8.80 -18.15
N ARG A 478 5.77 10.12 -18.05
CA ARG A 478 6.79 11.13 -18.37
C ARG A 478 8.06 10.93 -17.54
N LYS A 479 7.92 10.75 -16.22
CA LYS A 479 9.02 10.42 -15.31
C LYS A 479 9.74 9.13 -15.70
N THR A 480 9.00 8.11 -16.14
CA THR A 480 9.57 6.83 -16.58
C THR A 480 10.46 6.98 -17.82
N ILE A 481 10.14 7.85 -18.76
CA ILE A 481 10.98 8.04 -19.97
C ILE A 481 12.05 9.14 -19.81
N ARG A 482 11.96 9.94 -18.73
CA ARG A 482 12.82 11.10 -18.49
C ARG A 482 14.29 10.72 -18.48
N GLY A 483 15.07 11.36 -19.36
CA GLY A 483 16.51 11.16 -19.50
C GLY A 483 16.95 9.81 -20.06
N ARG A 484 16.03 8.94 -20.48
CA ARG A 484 16.33 7.62 -21.08
C ARG A 484 16.26 7.62 -22.60
N ILE A 485 15.75 8.68 -23.19
CA ILE A 485 15.63 8.89 -24.63
C ILE A 485 16.45 10.12 -25.00
N VAL A 486 17.54 9.90 -25.75
CA VAL A 486 18.45 10.96 -26.21
C VAL A 486 18.43 11.08 -27.72
N GLU A 487 18.84 12.23 -28.23
CA GLU A 487 19.00 12.46 -29.66
C GLU A 487 20.48 12.37 -30.03
N GLN A 488 20.79 11.52 -31.00
CA GLN A 488 22.13 11.33 -31.54
C GLN A 488 22.03 11.34 -33.07
N ASN A 489 22.77 12.24 -33.73
CA ASN A 489 22.76 12.39 -35.19
C ASN A 489 21.35 12.59 -35.81
N GLY A 490 20.48 13.35 -35.13
CA GLY A 490 19.10 13.59 -35.59
C GLY A 490 18.13 12.42 -35.40
N MET A 491 18.57 11.34 -34.74
CA MET A 491 17.77 10.15 -34.46
C MET A 491 17.64 9.94 -32.95
N LEU A 492 16.52 9.36 -32.54
CA LEU A 492 16.29 9.05 -31.13
C LEU A 492 16.86 7.68 -30.82
N THR A 493 17.61 7.58 -29.73
CA THR A 493 18.12 6.32 -29.18
C THR A 493 17.86 6.26 -27.69
N THR A 494 17.78 5.04 -27.17
CA THR A 494 17.81 4.82 -25.72
C THR A 494 19.23 4.94 -25.19
N GLU A 495 19.34 5.50 -24.00
CA GLU A 495 20.57 5.51 -23.18
C GLU A 495 20.20 5.01 -21.78
N LEU A 496 20.68 3.81 -21.45
CA LEU A 496 20.42 3.14 -20.17
C LEU A 496 21.78 2.92 -19.50
N GLY A 497 21.94 3.42 -18.28
CA GLY A 497 23.17 3.23 -17.50
C GLY A 497 23.40 1.77 -17.08
N GLU A 498 24.60 1.48 -16.59
CA GLU A 498 25.00 0.10 -16.20
C GLU A 498 24.11 -0.51 -15.11
N SER A 499 23.52 0.32 -14.24
CA SER A 499 22.57 -0.15 -13.22
C SER A 499 21.24 -0.64 -13.79
N VAL A 500 20.90 -0.25 -15.02
CA VAL A 500 19.64 -0.61 -15.71
C VAL A 500 19.87 -1.73 -16.72
N LEU A 501 20.96 -1.65 -17.49
CA LEU A 501 21.41 -2.68 -18.42
C LEU A 501 22.92 -2.90 -18.24
N PRO A 502 23.34 -3.85 -17.40
CA PRO A 502 24.73 -4.14 -17.13
C PRO A 502 25.50 -4.52 -18.39
N LYS A 503 26.76 -4.07 -18.49
CA LYS A 503 27.65 -4.40 -19.60
C LYS A 503 27.79 -5.91 -19.84
N ALA A 504 27.83 -6.71 -18.78
CA ALA A 504 27.91 -8.17 -18.89
C ALA A 504 26.69 -8.79 -19.63
N ILE A 505 25.49 -8.25 -19.43
CA ILE A 505 24.28 -8.69 -20.15
C ILE A 505 24.30 -8.16 -21.58
N TYR A 506 24.71 -6.90 -21.77
CA TYR A 506 24.85 -6.30 -23.10
C TYR A 506 25.80 -7.13 -23.99
N ASP A 507 26.97 -7.48 -23.49
CA ASP A 507 27.99 -8.23 -24.24
C ASP A 507 27.51 -9.64 -24.60
N ARG A 508 26.77 -10.31 -23.69
CA ARG A 508 26.19 -11.64 -23.94
C ARG A 508 25.03 -11.63 -24.94
N LEU A 509 24.28 -10.53 -25.01
CA LEU A 509 23.33 -10.30 -26.10
C LEU A 509 24.07 -10.10 -27.41
N ALA A 510 25.10 -9.25 -27.42
CA ALA A 510 25.88 -8.95 -28.63
C ALA A 510 26.64 -10.18 -29.17
N SER A 511 27.12 -11.07 -28.31
CA SER A 511 27.79 -12.32 -28.70
C SER A 511 26.81 -13.41 -29.17
N GLY A 512 25.51 -13.26 -28.90
CA GLY A 512 24.49 -14.24 -29.22
C GLY A 512 24.39 -15.41 -28.23
N GLU A 513 25.04 -15.31 -27.06
CA GLU A 513 24.88 -16.29 -25.97
C GLU A 513 23.45 -16.31 -25.42
N ILE A 514 22.86 -15.12 -25.28
CA ILE A 514 21.44 -14.99 -24.90
C ILE A 514 20.59 -15.11 -26.16
N THR A 515 19.81 -16.18 -26.25
CA THR A 515 18.92 -16.46 -27.39
C THR A 515 17.44 -16.40 -27.02
N LYS A 516 17.13 -16.40 -25.71
CA LYS A 516 15.77 -16.39 -25.18
C LYS A 516 15.57 -15.22 -24.23
N VAL A 517 14.46 -14.50 -24.41
CA VAL A 517 13.96 -13.53 -23.44
C VAL A 517 12.65 -14.05 -22.87
N ARG A 518 12.54 -14.13 -21.55
CA ARG A 518 11.33 -14.53 -20.83
C ARG A 518 10.86 -13.37 -19.97
N VAL A 519 9.78 -12.74 -20.39
CA VAL A 519 9.16 -11.65 -19.64
C VAL A 519 8.16 -12.25 -18.68
N ILE A 520 8.31 -12.00 -17.39
CA ILE A 520 7.45 -12.60 -16.36
C ILE A 520 6.83 -11.54 -15.47
N GLY A 521 5.63 -11.82 -14.99
CA GLY A 521 4.91 -11.02 -14.02
C GLY A 521 3.67 -11.77 -13.54
N GLN A 522 2.80 -11.07 -12.80
CA GLN A 522 1.47 -11.56 -12.43
C GLN A 522 0.41 -10.48 -12.72
N GLY A 523 -0.80 -10.91 -13.09
CA GLY A 523 -1.92 -10.00 -13.37
C GLY A 523 -1.58 -8.90 -14.38
N THR A 524 -1.90 -7.65 -14.05
CA THR A 524 -1.60 -6.47 -14.88
C THR A 524 -0.13 -6.36 -15.29
N ALA A 525 0.83 -6.73 -14.43
CA ALA A 525 2.26 -6.69 -14.76
C ALA A 525 2.64 -7.73 -15.83
N ALA A 526 2.00 -8.90 -15.83
CA ALA A 526 2.18 -9.89 -16.90
C ALA A 526 1.62 -9.37 -18.24
N VAL A 527 0.48 -8.68 -18.22
CA VAL A 527 -0.11 -8.05 -19.42
C VAL A 527 0.80 -6.94 -19.95
N ALA A 528 1.37 -6.09 -19.08
CA ALA A 528 2.38 -5.11 -19.48
C ALA A 528 3.63 -5.78 -20.10
N GLY A 529 4.05 -6.92 -19.55
CA GLY A 529 5.15 -7.73 -20.08
C GLY A 529 4.91 -8.27 -21.50
N GLN A 530 3.66 -8.54 -21.87
CA GLN A 530 3.31 -8.93 -23.25
C GLN A 530 3.66 -7.83 -24.26
N ALA A 531 3.51 -6.55 -23.88
CA ALA A 531 3.88 -5.43 -24.74
C ALA A 531 5.39 -5.42 -25.02
N LEU A 532 6.22 -5.66 -23.99
CA LEU A 532 7.68 -5.79 -24.15
C LEU A 532 8.02 -6.93 -25.11
N ALA A 533 7.52 -8.14 -24.85
CA ALA A 533 7.84 -9.31 -25.67
C ALA A 533 7.44 -9.08 -27.14
N LYS A 534 6.27 -8.50 -27.37
CA LYS A 534 5.77 -8.22 -28.72
C LYS A 534 6.60 -7.15 -29.44
N LEU A 535 6.86 -6.02 -28.80
CA LEU A 535 7.71 -4.95 -29.35
C LEU A 535 9.12 -5.45 -29.65
N LEU A 536 9.70 -6.25 -28.75
CA LEU A 536 11.04 -6.79 -28.94
C LEU A 536 11.08 -7.73 -30.16
N ASN A 537 10.12 -8.65 -30.29
CA ASN A 537 10.01 -9.55 -31.45
C ASN A 537 9.87 -8.78 -32.77
N GLU A 538 9.07 -7.69 -32.79
CA GLU A 538 8.91 -6.83 -33.97
C GLU A 538 10.23 -6.12 -34.36
N LEU A 539 11.07 -5.76 -33.39
CA LEU A 539 12.37 -5.12 -33.64
C LEU A 539 13.45 -6.13 -34.07
N VAL A 540 13.56 -7.28 -33.39
CA VAL A 540 14.71 -8.20 -33.61
C VAL A 540 14.51 -9.17 -34.78
N GLY A 541 13.25 -9.50 -35.11
CA GLY A 541 12.93 -10.48 -36.14
C GLY A 541 13.42 -11.88 -35.78
N ILE A 542 14.26 -12.49 -36.63
CA ILE A 542 14.74 -13.88 -36.48
C ILE A 542 16.07 -13.90 -35.71
N GLY A 543 16.15 -14.76 -34.68
CA GLY A 543 17.40 -15.07 -33.95
C GLY A 543 17.32 -14.93 -32.42
N LEU A 544 16.27 -14.29 -31.91
CA LEU A 544 15.96 -14.21 -30.49
C LEU A 544 14.45 -14.44 -30.29
N SER A 545 14.09 -15.27 -29.31
CA SER A 545 12.70 -15.54 -28.97
C SER A 545 12.32 -14.81 -27.68
N ALA A 546 11.48 -13.78 -27.80
CA ALA A 546 10.86 -13.13 -26.64
C ALA A 546 9.46 -13.67 -26.40
N GLU A 547 9.19 -14.10 -25.17
CA GLU A 547 7.91 -14.66 -24.76
C GLU A 547 7.50 -14.09 -23.40
N ALA A 548 6.23 -13.71 -23.26
CA ALA A 548 5.65 -13.27 -22.00
C ALA A 548 4.83 -14.39 -21.37
N LEU A 549 5.09 -14.67 -20.10
CA LEU A 549 4.46 -15.75 -19.34
C LEU A 549 4.08 -15.25 -17.95
N LEU A 550 3.11 -15.90 -17.32
CA LEU A 550 2.94 -15.77 -15.88
C LEU A 550 4.18 -16.35 -15.18
N ALA A 551 4.64 -15.72 -14.10
CA ALA A 551 5.80 -16.21 -13.36
C ALA A 551 5.59 -17.66 -12.86
N SER A 552 4.39 -17.97 -12.38
CA SER A 552 3.98 -19.32 -11.96
C SER A 552 4.05 -20.36 -13.09
N GLU A 553 3.76 -19.97 -14.34
CA GLU A 553 3.84 -20.87 -15.49
C GLU A 553 5.29 -21.18 -15.87
N LEU A 554 6.17 -20.16 -15.81
CA LEU A 554 7.59 -20.38 -16.03
C LEU A 554 8.15 -21.33 -14.95
N SER A 555 7.93 -21.03 -13.67
CA SER A 555 8.46 -21.86 -12.57
C SER A 555 7.85 -23.26 -12.50
N GLY A 556 6.56 -23.39 -12.81
CA GLY A 556 5.86 -24.68 -12.81
C GLY A 556 6.22 -25.58 -13.99
N PHE A 557 6.41 -25.00 -15.20
CA PHE A 557 6.45 -25.80 -16.43
C PHE A 557 7.51 -25.37 -17.45
N GLY A 558 8.04 -24.15 -17.37
CA GLY A 558 8.94 -23.58 -18.37
C GLY A 558 10.43 -23.58 -18.01
N LEU A 559 10.83 -23.90 -16.76
CA LEU A 559 12.24 -23.89 -16.37
C LEU A 559 13.02 -25.07 -16.95
N GLN A 560 14.13 -24.79 -17.63
CA GLN A 560 15.10 -25.79 -18.14
C GLN A 560 16.19 -26.03 -17.11
N LEU A 561 16.95 -27.13 -17.20
CA LEU A 561 18.05 -27.42 -16.25
C LEU A 561 19.18 -26.40 -16.34
N ASP A 562 19.50 -25.98 -17.56
CA ASP A 562 20.44 -24.91 -17.87
C ASP A 562 19.65 -23.77 -18.54
N MET A 563 19.79 -22.57 -17.99
CA MET A 563 19.16 -21.35 -18.47
C MET A 563 20.20 -20.25 -18.74
N SER A 564 21.47 -20.61 -18.93
CA SER A 564 22.55 -19.68 -19.29
C SER A 564 22.32 -18.95 -20.62
N ASP A 565 21.47 -19.47 -21.51
CA ASP A 565 21.05 -18.83 -22.76
C ASP A 565 19.84 -17.89 -22.60
N THR A 566 19.34 -17.72 -21.38
CA THR A 566 18.06 -17.07 -21.08
C THR A 566 18.23 -15.78 -20.27
N LEU A 567 17.58 -14.72 -20.75
CA LEU A 567 17.38 -13.47 -20.04
C LEU A 567 15.94 -13.41 -19.53
N VAL A 568 15.77 -13.33 -18.22
CA VAL A 568 14.47 -13.08 -17.58
C VAL A 568 14.30 -11.57 -17.39
N VAL A 569 13.15 -11.04 -17.82
CA VAL A 569 12.72 -9.67 -17.50
C VAL A 569 11.53 -9.75 -16.56
N ALA A 570 11.76 -9.51 -15.26
CA ALA A 570 10.74 -9.59 -14.23
C ALA A 570 10.03 -8.24 -14.04
N VAL A 571 8.70 -8.22 -14.19
CA VAL A 571 7.86 -7.02 -14.08
C VAL A 571 7.02 -7.12 -12.80
N SER A 572 7.17 -6.17 -11.88
CA SER A 572 6.37 -6.11 -10.65
C SER A 572 6.26 -4.68 -10.13
N GLN A 573 5.06 -4.20 -9.79
CA GLN A 573 4.90 -2.88 -9.18
C GLN A 573 5.54 -2.82 -7.78
N SER A 574 5.20 -3.78 -6.91
CA SER A 574 5.67 -3.78 -5.52
C SER A 574 7.09 -4.31 -5.36
N GLY A 575 7.54 -5.14 -6.31
CA GLY A 575 8.81 -5.87 -6.23
C GLY A 575 8.86 -6.91 -5.11
N THR A 576 7.71 -7.24 -4.51
CA THR A 576 7.55 -8.22 -3.41
C THR A 576 6.60 -9.36 -3.77
N THR A 577 6.11 -9.43 -5.02
CA THR A 577 5.21 -10.49 -5.47
C THR A 577 5.86 -11.87 -5.33
N THR A 578 5.35 -12.71 -4.44
CA THR A 578 5.95 -14.00 -4.05
C THR A 578 6.25 -14.90 -5.24
N ASP A 579 5.27 -15.13 -6.12
CA ASP A 579 5.45 -16.01 -7.28
C ASP A 579 6.54 -15.49 -8.24
N THR A 580 6.61 -14.18 -8.43
CA THR A 580 7.63 -13.54 -9.28
C THR A 580 9.01 -13.69 -8.66
N ASN A 581 9.18 -13.36 -7.38
CA ASN A 581 10.46 -13.48 -6.67
C ASN A 581 10.95 -14.93 -6.63
N ARG A 582 10.06 -15.89 -6.30
CA ARG A 582 10.40 -17.32 -6.30
C ARG A 582 10.83 -17.82 -7.68
N THR A 583 10.13 -17.38 -8.73
CA THR A 583 10.48 -17.76 -10.11
C THR A 583 11.85 -17.21 -10.50
N VAL A 584 12.16 -15.97 -10.10
CA VAL A 584 13.48 -15.35 -10.32
C VAL A 584 14.57 -16.15 -9.60
N ASP A 585 14.38 -16.53 -8.34
CA ASP A 585 15.35 -17.34 -7.60
C ASP A 585 15.64 -18.67 -8.31
N LEU A 586 14.58 -19.36 -8.74
CA LEU A 586 14.70 -20.64 -9.44
C LEU A 586 15.40 -20.50 -10.81
N ALA A 587 15.09 -19.46 -11.58
CA ALA A 587 15.72 -19.24 -12.88
C ALA A 587 17.21 -18.86 -12.73
N ARG A 588 17.54 -17.99 -11.76
CA ARG A 588 18.92 -17.60 -11.45
C ARG A 588 19.76 -18.79 -11.01
N ALA A 589 19.21 -19.65 -10.15
CA ALA A 589 19.87 -20.88 -9.70
C ALA A 589 20.24 -21.82 -10.87
N ARG A 590 19.63 -21.63 -12.04
CA ARG A 590 19.90 -22.39 -13.28
C ARG A 590 20.70 -21.60 -14.33
N GLY A 591 21.25 -20.44 -13.97
CA GLY A 591 22.15 -19.64 -14.81
C GLY A 591 21.49 -18.49 -15.60
N ALA A 592 20.18 -18.27 -15.45
CA ALA A 592 19.51 -17.16 -16.14
C ALA A 592 20.00 -15.80 -15.62
N SER A 593 20.12 -14.84 -16.53
CA SER A 593 20.32 -13.43 -16.16
C SER A 593 18.99 -12.72 -15.94
N VAL A 594 18.95 -11.70 -15.09
CA VAL A 594 17.71 -11.07 -14.65
C VAL A 594 17.79 -9.56 -14.77
N LEU A 595 16.85 -8.99 -15.53
CA LEU A 595 16.51 -7.57 -15.47
C LEU A 595 15.16 -7.42 -14.77
N ALA A 596 14.96 -6.30 -14.06
CA ALA A 596 13.71 -6.01 -13.40
C ALA A 596 13.11 -4.68 -13.84
N ILE A 597 11.79 -4.65 -14.03
CA ILE A 597 10.98 -3.43 -14.10
C ILE A 597 10.20 -3.35 -12.79
N VAL A 598 10.59 -2.43 -11.91
CA VAL A 598 9.96 -2.25 -10.59
C VAL A 598 9.64 -0.80 -10.31
N ASN A 599 8.67 -0.55 -9.43
CA ASN A 599 8.38 0.80 -8.96
C ASN A 599 8.96 1.07 -7.58
N ARG A 600 9.05 0.07 -6.70
CA ARG A 600 9.55 0.24 -5.34
C ARG A 600 11.07 0.05 -5.27
N ARG A 601 11.79 1.08 -4.84
CA ARG A 601 13.21 0.97 -4.47
C ARG A 601 13.39 0.11 -3.21
N GLY A 602 14.54 -0.58 -3.14
CA GLY A 602 14.86 -1.47 -2.02
C GLY A 602 13.94 -2.69 -1.90
N SER A 603 13.16 -3.01 -2.92
CA SER A 603 12.31 -4.21 -2.91
C SER A 603 13.14 -5.48 -3.05
N GLU A 604 12.59 -6.61 -2.62
CA GLU A 604 13.23 -7.93 -2.76
C GLU A 604 13.67 -8.22 -4.20
N LEU A 605 12.78 -7.97 -5.18
CA LEU A 605 13.10 -8.17 -6.60
C LEU A 605 14.23 -7.25 -7.08
N SER A 606 14.30 -6.01 -6.60
CA SER A 606 15.36 -5.07 -6.97
C SER A 606 16.74 -5.51 -6.47
N ALA A 607 16.79 -6.20 -5.32
CA ALA A 607 18.03 -6.75 -4.76
C ALA A 607 18.49 -8.03 -5.48
N LYS A 608 17.57 -8.78 -6.10
CA LYS A 608 17.85 -10.04 -6.79
C LYS A 608 18.23 -9.88 -8.27
N ALA A 609 17.83 -8.77 -8.90
CA ALA A 609 18.07 -8.54 -10.32
C ALA A 609 19.50 -8.05 -10.60
N ASP A 610 20.03 -8.39 -11.77
CA ASP A 610 21.35 -7.91 -12.21
C ASP A 610 21.29 -6.46 -12.72
N GLY A 611 20.13 -6.05 -13.25
CA GLY A 611 19.84 -4.66 -13.66
C GLY A 611 18.40 -4.28 -13.38
N VAL A 612 18.17 -3.02 -12.99
CA VAL A 612 16.87 -2.55 -12.51
C VAL A 612 16.45 -1.26 -13.22
N MET A 613 15.32 -1.30 -13.93
CA MET A 613 14.63 -0.12 -14.42
C MET A 613 13.52 0.28 -13.46
N TYR A 614 13.72 1.37 -12.74
CA TYR A 614 12.66 1.97 -11.94
C TYR A 614 11.63 2.68 -12.84
N THR A 615 10.37 2.35 -12.65
CA THR A 615 9.24 3.13 -13.18
C THR A 615 9.06 4.42 -12.37
N SER A 616 8.55 5.46 -13.01
CA SER A 616 8.44 6.82 -12.46
C SER A 616 9.78 7.30 -11.86
N ASP A 617 9.83 7.62 -10.57
CA ASP A 617 11.03 7.98 -9.80
C ASP A 617 11.47 6.90 -8.79
N GLY A 618 10.77 5.76 -8.74
CA GLY A 618 11.02 4.70 -7.77
C GLY A 618 10.40 4.92 -6.38
N ARG A 619 9.66 6.02 -6.19
CA ARG A 619 8.92 6.38 -4.96
C ARG A 619 7.43 6.58 -5.17
N ASP A 620 6.97 6.57 -6.42
CA ASP A 620 5.58 6.81 -6.83
C ASP A 620 4.63 5.66 -6.49
N VAL A 621 4.32 5.46 -5.21
CA VAL A 621 3.49 4.35 -4.72
C VAL A 621 2.11 4.36 -5.38
N GLU A 622 1.64 3.15 -5.74
CA GLU A 622 0.27 2.91 -6.19
C GLU A 622 -0.50 2.29 -5.02
N MET A 623 -1.42 3.06 -4.45
CA MET A 623 -2.24 2.71 -3.29
C MET A 623 -3.55 2.06 -3.70
N SER A 624 -4.06 2.34 -4.91
CA SER A 624 -5.20 1.60 -5.46
C SER A 624 -4.86 0.12 -5.57
N VAL A 625 -5.81 -0.74 -5.21
CA VAL A 625 -5.69 -2.19 -5.42
C VAL A 625 -5.66 -2.51 -6.91
N ALA A 626 -6.50 -1.85 -7.70
CA ALA A 626 -6.48 -2.00 -9.15
C ALA A 626 -5.38 -1.10 -9.71
N SER A 627 -4.38 -1.73 -10.33
CA SER A 627 -3.25 -1.03 -10.95
C SER A 627 -3.67 -0.16 -12.13
N THR A 628 -3.06 1.02 -12.30
CA THR A 628 -3.38 2.02 -13.32
C THR A 628 -2.12 2.68 -13.89
N LYS A 629 -1.55 3.68 -13.22
CA LYS A 629 -0.32 4.38 -13.65
C LYS A 629 0.86 3.40 -13.79
N ALA A 630 0.93 2.38 -12.94
CA ALA A 630 2.02 1.40 -13.01
C ALA A 630 1.98 0.58 -14.31
N PHE A 631 0.79 0.23 -14.84
CA PHE A 631 0.68 -0.46 -16.13
C PHE A 631 1.30 0.35 -17.27
N TYR A 632 0.92 1.62 -17.39
CA TYR A 632 1.43 2.49 -18.45
C TYR A 632 2.93 2.74 -18.32
N ALA A 633 3.42 2.94 -17.10
CA ALA A 633 4.85 3.08 -16.83
C ALA A 633 5.63 1.78 -17.14
N GLN A 634 5.08 0.61 -16.83
CA GLN A 634 5.69 -0.69 -17.17
C GLN A 634 5.75 -0.91 -18.68
N VAL A 635 4.71 -0.51 -19.42
CA VAL A 635 4.73 -0.54 -20.89
C VAL A 635 5.80 0.40 -21.46
N ALA A 636 5.95 1.61 -20.90
CA ALA A 636 7.02 2.54 -21.28
C ALA A 636 8.41 1.94 -21.05
N ALA A 637 8.64 1.39 -19.85
CA ALA A 637 9.87 0.72 -19.48
C ALA A 637 10.17 -0.49 -20.37
N GLY A 638 9.14 -1.27 -20.69
CA GLY A 638 9.24 -2.40 -21.62
C GLY A 638 9.64 -1.97 -23.03
N ALA A 639 9.08 -0.89 -23.56
CA ALA A 639 9.47 -0.34 -24.86
C ALA A 639 10.92 0.18 -24.87
N LEU A 640 11.37 0.82 -23.78
CA LEU A 640 12.78 1.24 -23.63
C LEU A 640 13.72 0.02 -23.62
N TYR A 641 13.36 -1.04 -22.88
CA TYR A 641 14.12 -2.29 -22.93
C TYR A 641 14.09 -2.92 -24.32
N ALA A 642 12.96 -2.96 -25.00
CA ALA A 642 12.87 -3.51 -26.36
C ALA A 642 13.84 -2.79 -27.32
N CYS A 643 13.89 -1.45 -27.28
CA CYS A 643 14.86 -0.67 -28.04
C CYS A 643 16.32 -0.98 -27.65
N ALA A 644 16.64 -0.97 -26.35
CA ALA A 644 18.00 -1.20 -25.87
C ALA A 644 18.52 -2.62 -26.17
N LEU A 645 17.68 -3.64 -25.95
CA LEU A 645 18.00 -5.04 -26.24
C LEU A 645 18.17 -5.27 -27.75
N SER A 646 17.29 -4.70 -28.59
CA SER A 646 17.45 -4.79 -30.06
C SER A 646 18.74 -4.14 -30.55
N LYS A 647 19.14 -3.02 -29.93
CA LYS A 647 20.41 -2.32 -30.21
C LYS A 647 21.60 -3.18 -29.81
N ALA A 648 21.57 -3.80 -28.63
CA ALA A 648 22.65 -4.68 -28.16
C ALA A 648 22.88 -5.88 -29.10
N LEU A 649 21.80 -6.44 -29.65
CA LEU A 649 21.84 -7.54 -30.62
C LEU A 649 22.34 -7.12 -32.02
N GLY A 650 22.51 -5.82 -32.28
CA GLY A 650 22.78 -5.31 -33.64
C GLY A 650 21.65 -5.56 -34.64
N LYS A 651 20.41 -5.73 -34.16
CA LYS A 651 19.20 -5.98 -34.97
C LYS A 651 18.34 -4.72 -35.06
N SER A 652 17.35 -4.69 -35.97
CA SER A 652 16.51 -3.52 -36.32
C SER A 652 17.27 -2.34 -36.94
N SER A 653 16.59 -1.61 -37.84
CA SER A 653 17.06 -0.31 -38.30
C SER A 653 16.97 0.72 -37.16
N ASP A 654 17.87 1.70 -37.15
CA ASP A 654 17.78 2.88 -36.26
C ASP A 654 16.47 3.64 -36.47
N ARG A 655 15.87 3.52 -37.67
CA ARG A 655 14.60 4.15 -38.02
C ARG A 655 13.43 3.61 -37.21
N ALA A 656 13.27 2.29 -37.12
CA ALA A 656 12.16 1.69 -36.37
C ALA A 656 12.26 2.02 -34.87
N ARG A 657 13.48 1.99 -34.30
CA ARG A 657 13.72 2.44 -32.92
C ARG A 657 13.35 3.91 -32.73
N HIS A 658 13.79 4.78 -33.64
CA HIS A 658 13.49 6.21 -33.56
C HIS A 658 11.98 6.49 -33.60
N GLU A 659 11.23 5.83 -34.49
CA GLU A 659 9.77 6.01 -34.58
C GLU A 659 9.05 5.55 -33.30
N LEU A 660 9.44 4.42 -32.73
CA LEU A 660 8.90 3.95 -31.44
C LEU A 660 9.21 4.94 -30.31
N LEU A 661 10.45 5.42 -30.22
CA LEU A 661 10.86 6.38 -29.19
C LEU A 661 10.20 7.76 -29.35
N ALA A 662 9.97 8.19 -30.59
CA ALA A 662 9.21 9.41 -30.87
C ALA A 662 7.75 9.26 -30.43
N GLY A 663 7.13 8.11 -30.72
CA GLY A 663 5.81 7.75 -30.21
C GLY A 663 5.75 7.80 -28.69
N LEU A 664 6.69 7.16 -28.00
CA LEU A 664 6.80 7.17 -26.53
C LEU A 664 6.83 8.60 -25.95
N ARG A 665 7.58 9.52 -26.57
CA ARG A 665 7.63 10.93 -26.12
C ARG A 665 6.30 11.66 -26.22
N SER A 666 5.41 11.25 -27.13
CA SER A 666 4.09 11.86 -27.32
C SER A 666 2.99 11.30 -26.42
N ILE A 667 3.17 10.10 -25.86
CA ILE A 667 2.14 9.40 -25.07
C ILE A 667 1.66 10.20 -23.84
N PRO A 668 2.52 10.87 -23.05
CA PRO A 668 2.06 11.65 -21.91
C PRO A 668 0.99 12.68 -22.28
N ASP A 669 1.17 13.39 -23.40
CA ASP A 669 0.22 14.42 -23.83
C ASP A 669 -1.07 13.77 -24.38
N ALA A 670 -0.95 12.66 -25.12
CA ALA A 670 -2.10 11.88 -25.57
C ALA A 670 -2.93 11.31 -24.40
N LEU A 671 -2.29 10.90 -23.29
CA LEU A 671 -2.99 10.46 -22.09
C LEU A 671 -3.80 11.61 -21.47
N VAL A 672 -3.25 12.84 -21.45
CA VAL A 672 -3.99 14.03 -20.98
C VAL A 672 -5.23 14.28 -21.85
N GLU A 673 -5.09 14.18 -23.17
CA GLU A 673 -6.22 14.32 -24.11
C GLU A 673 -7.31 13.26 -23.87
N VAL A 674 -6.93 11.99 -23.69
CA VAL A 674 -7.87 10.91 -23.39
C VAL A 674 -8.56 11.11 -22.04
N LEU A 675 -7.84 11.56 -21.01
CA LEU A 675 -8.44 11.85 -19.70
C LEU A 675 -9.50 12.95 -19.77
N ALA A 676 -9.34 13.92 -20.67
CA ALA A 676 -10.32 14.97 -20.89
C ALA A 676 -11.66 14.44 -21.45
N THR A 677 -11.69 13.26 -22.08
CA THR A 677 -12.92 12.64 -22.63
C THR A 677 -13.72 11.85 -21.59
N ARG A 678 -13.24 11.77 -20.34
CA ARG A 678 -13.90 11.04 -19.23
C ARG A 678 -15.41 11.31 -19.08
N PRO A 679 -15.95 12.53 -19.25
CA PRO A 679 -17.39 12.75 -19.20
C PRO A 679 -18.18 11.95 -20.23
N ALA A 680 -17.65 11.81 -21.46
CA ALA A 680 -18.27 11.03 -22.53
C ALA A 680 -18.21 9.52 -22.22
N ILE A 681 -17.05 9.04 -21.75
CA ILE A 681 -16.87 7.65 -21.28
C ILE A 681 -17.87 7.33 -20.16
N ALA A 682 -18.02 8.23 -19.18
CA ALA A 682 -18.97 8.06 -18.08
C ALA A 682 -20.43 8.05 -18.53
N ALA A 683 -20.78 8.87 -19.54
CA ALA A 683 -22.12 8.85 -20.14
C ALA A 683 -22.41 7.51 -20.83
N ALA A 684 -21.47 7.01 -21.65
CA ALA A 684 -21.59 5.71 -22.30
C ALA A 684 -21.69 4.56 -21.27
N ALA A 685 -20.87 4.56 -20.23
CA ALA A 685 -20.92 3.55 -19.17
C ALA A 685 -22.29 3.54 -18.47
N ARG A 686 -22.84 4.70 -18.11
CA ARG A 686 -24.16 4.81 -17.47
C ARG A 686 -25.29 4.32 -18.38
N GLN A 687 -25.27 4.73 -19.65
CA GLN A 687 -26.30 4.42 -20.61
C GLN A 687 -26.29 2.93 -21.03
N PHE A 688 -25.09 2.40 -21.26
CA PHE A 688 -24.94 1.10 -21.91
C PHE A 688 -24.48 -0.01 -20.98
N ALA A 689 -23.69 0.22 -19.93
CA ALA A 689 -23.14 -0.90 -19.16
C ALA A 689 -24.03 -1.33 -17.98
N SER A 690 -24.61 -0.37 -17.26
CA SER A 690 -25.27 -0.56 -15.94
C SER A 690 -26.35 -1.65 -15.90
N SER A 691 -27.18 -1.77 -16.94
CA SER A 691 -28.30 -2.73 -16.99
C SER A 691 -27.94 -4.10 -17.58
N ARG A 692 -26.72 -4.30 -18.09
CA ARG A 692 -26.33 -5.59 -18.68
C ARG A 692 -25.60 -6.47 -17.69
N ARG A 693 -25.97 -7.76 -17.69
CA ARG A 693 -25.40 -8.76 -16.80
C ARG A 693 -24.00 -9.20 -17.22
N TYR A 694 -23.85 -9.67 -18.46
CA TYR A 694 -22.61 -10.25 -19.00
C TYR A 694 -21.93 -9.33 -19.99
N TRP A 695 -20.62 -9.17 -19.85
CA TRP A 695 -19.78 -8.26 -20.64
C TRP A 695 -18.58 -9.03 -21.17
N THR A 696 -18.05 -8.60 -22.31
CA THR A 696 -16.75 -9.06 -22.83
C THR A 696 -15.86 -7.89 -23.22
N VAL A 697 -14.58 -8.19 -23.43
CA VAL A 697 -13.63 -7.26 -24.02
C VAL A 697 -12.88 -7.92 -25.17
N VAL A 698 -12.91 -7.33 -26.36
CA VAL A 698 -12.19 -7.86 -27.53
C VAL A 698 -11.17 -6.87 -28.07
N GLY A 699 -10.11 -7.39 -28.68
CA GLY A 699 -9.12 -6.58 -29.38
C GLY A 699 -8.14 -7.43 -30.18
N ASN A 700 -7.42 -6.80 -31.10
CA ASN A 700 -6.49 -7.48 -32.01
C ASN A 700 -5.09 -6.91 -31.95
N GLY A 701 -4.09 -7.72 -32.27
CA GLY A 701 -2.73 -7.23 -32.37
C GLY A 701 -2.26 -6.65 -31.03
N MET A 702 -1.88 -5.37 -31.00
CA MET A 702 -1.54 -4.67 -29.74
C MET A 702 -2.80 -4.35 -28.91
N ASN A 703 -3.96 -4.17 -29.55
CA ASN A 703 -5.23 -3.92 -28.85
C ASN A 703 -5.71 -5.15 -28.06
N LEU A 704 -5.23 -6.36 -28.36
CA LEU A 704 -5.53 -7.54 -27.52
C LEU A 704 -4.90 -7.39 -26.13
N ILE A 705 -3.69 -6.82 -26.04
CA ILE A 705 -3.02 -6.55 -24.77
C ILE A 705 -3.85 -5.53 -23.96
N ALA A 706 -4.31 -4.46 -24.63
CA ALA A 706 -5.21 -3.48 -24.03
C ALA A 706 -6.54 -4.11 -23.57
N ALA A 707 -7.14 -4.99 -24.40
CA ALA A 707 -8.36 -5.70 -24.07
C ALA A 707 -8.21 -6.59 -22.82
N GLN A 708 -7.10 -7.30 -22.70
CA GLN A 708 -6.80 -8.14 -21.53
C GLN A 708 -6.65 -7.31 -20.25
N GLU A 709 -6.01 -6.14 -20.32
CA GLU A 709 -5.89 -5.25 -19.17
C GLU A 709 -7.25 -4.64 -18.79
N VAL A 710 -8.01 -4.14 -19.77
CA VAL A 710 -9.36 -3.62 -19.54
C VAL A 710 -10.27 -4.68 -18.90
N ARG A 711 -10.18 -5.94 -19.35
CA ARG A 711 -10.89 -7.07 -18.74
C ARG A 711 -10.53 -7.21 -17.25
N ILE A 712 -9.25 -7.14 -16.89
CA ILE A 712 -8.81 -7.22 -15.48
C ILE A 712 -9.44 -6.07 -14.68
N LYS A 713 -9.32 -4.82 -15.15
CA LYS A 713 -9.84 -3.66 -14.43
C LYS A 713 -11.35 -3.73 -14.23
N LEU A 714 -12.10 -4.09 -15.27
CA LEU A 714 -13.55 -4.20 -15.16
C LEU A 714 -13.95 -5.37 -14.24
N SER A 715 -13.21 -6.49 -14.24
CA SER A 715 -13.49 -7.62 -13.35
C SER A 715 -13.24 -7.24 -11.88
N GLU A 716 -12.12 -6.57 -11.60
CA GLU A 716 -11.73 -6.13 -10.25
C GLU A 716 -12.70 -5.09 -9.67
N LEU A 717 -13.14 -4.14 -10.50
CA LEU A 717 -13.89 -2.97 -10.05
C LEU A 717 -15.42 -3.15 -10.14
N CYS A 718 -15.91 -3.96 -11.07
CA CYS A 718 -17.34 -4.15 -11.29
C CYS A 718 -17.90 -5.46 -10.72
N TYR A 719 -17.06 -6.35 -10.17
CA TYR A 719 -17.47 -7.65 -9.61
C TYR A 719 -18.26 -8.52 -10.60
N LYS A 720 -17.83 -8.49 -11.86
CA LYS A 720 -18.40 -9.29 -12.94
C LYS A 720 -17.32 -10.24 -13.44
N SER A 721 -17.72 -11.46 -13.78
CA SER A 721 -16.91 -12.30 -14.66
C SER A 721 -16.98 -11.71 -16.06
N ILE A 722 -15.83 -11.35 -16.62
CA ILE A 722 -15.71 -10.70 -17.92
C ILE A 722 -14.68 -11.51 -18.72
N SER A 723 -15.10 -12.01 -19.88
CA SER A 723 -14.24 -12.73 -20.82
C SER A 723 -13.40 -11.74 -21.65
N SER A 724 -12.34 -12.25 -22.29
CA SER A 724 -11.61 -11.49 -23.30
C SER A 724 -11.08 -12.38 -24.40
N ASP A 725 -11.34 -11.96 -25.65
CA ASP A 725 -11.05 -12.73 -26.86
C ASP A 725 -10.37 -11.84 -27.91
N SER A 726 -9.85 -12.47 -28.97
CA SER A 726 -9.60 -11.75 -30.21
C SER A 726 -10.93 -11.40 -30.90
N THR A 727 -10.96 -10.28 -31.62
CA THR A 727 -12.20 -9.76 -32.22
C THR A 727 -12.81 -10.78 -33.19
N GLU A 728 -12.03 -11.35 -34.10
CA GLU A 728 -12.55 -12.32 -35.08
C GLU A 728 -12.92 -13.65 -34.43
N ASP A 729 -12.18 -14.10 -33.41
CA ASP A 729 -12.40 -15.42 -32.82
C ASP A 729 -13.64 -15.47 -31.94
N LYS A 730 -14.15 -14.32 -31.47
CA LYS A 730 -15.37 -14.26 -30.66
C LYS A 730 -16.58 -14.92 -31.33
N LYS A 731 -16.70 -14.83 -32.67
CA LYS A 731 -17.77 -15.50 -33.41
C LYS A 731 -17.70 -17.04 -33.38
N HIS A 732 -16.53 -17.59 -33.05
CA HIS A 732 -16.28 -19.03 -32.97
C HIS A 732 -16.42 -19.60 -31.55
N ILE A 733 -16.55 -18.75 -30.53
CA ILE A 733 -16.59 -19.15 -29.12
C ILE A 733 -18.00 -18.97 -28.55
N ASP A 734 -18.40 -17.74 -28.25
CA ASP A 734 -19.56 -17.45 -27.38
C ASP A 734 -20.30 -16.15 -27.75
N LEU A 735 -20.27 -15.75 -29.03
CA LEU A 735 -20.96 -14.58 -29.58
C LEU A 735 -22.43 -14.43 -29.13
N SER A 736 -23.12 -15.52 -28.80
CA SER A 736 -24.53 -15.53 -28.37
C SER A 736 -24.74 -15.27 -26.87
N CYS A 737 -23.69 -15.31 -26.04
CA CYS A 737 -23.80 -15.29 -24.58
C CYS A 737 -23.69 -13.90 -23.94
N GLU A 738 -23.11 -12.92 -24.65
CA GLU A 738 -22.60 -11.69 -24.03
C GLU A 738 -23.19 -10.42 -24.68
N PRO A 739 -24.21 -9.79 -24.06
CA PRO A 739 -24.95 -8.69 -24.65
C PRO A 739 -24.20 -7.36 -24.68
N LEU A 740 -23.08 -7.20 -23.97
CA LEU A 740 -22.22 -6.02 -24.04
C LEU A 740 -20.81 -6.43 -24.47
N ILE A 741 -20.32 -5.82 -25.55
CA ILE A 741 -18.98 -6.10 -26.12
C ILE A 741 -18.19 -4.80 -26.14
N PHE A 742 -17.11 -4.72 -25.35
CA PHE A 742 -16.19 -3.60 -25.39
C PHE A 742 -15.07 -3.91 -26.39
N VAL A 743 -14.95 -3.11 -27.45
CA VAL A 743 -14.07 -3.37 -28.59
C VAL A 743 -12.91 -2.38 -28.60
N CYS A 744 -11.68 -2.87 -28.42
CA CYS A 744 -10.45 -2.10 -28.53
C CYS A 744 -9.99 -2.06 -30.00
N ALA A 745 -10.21 -0.94 -30.69
CA ALA A 745 -9.97 -0.79 -32.13
C ALA A 745 -9.10 0.43 -32.50
N THR A 746 -8.31 0.94 -31.55
CA THR A 746 -7.41 2.09 -31.76
C THR A 746 -6.23 1.74 -32.68
N GLY A 747 -5.83 2.67 -33.54
CA GLY A 747 -4.62 2.54 -34.37
C GLY A 747 -4.68 1.46 -35.47
N LEU A 748 -5.86 0.91 -35.76
CA LEU A 748 -6.00 -0.09 -36.83
C LEU A 748 -5.81 0.55 -38.21
N LEU A 749 -4.98 -0.08 -39.04
CA LEU A 749 -4.75 0.31 -40.43
C LEU A 749 -5.80 -0.32 -41.36
N GLU A 750 -6.08 0.37 -42.47
CA GLU A 750 -7.03 0.08 -43.55
C GLU A 750 -7.78 -1.26 -43.48
N GLY A 751 -7.15 -2.37 -43.92
CA GLY A 751 -7.77 -3.69 -44.01
C GLY A 751 -8.27 -4.19 -42.66
N ASN A 752 -7.42 -4.16 -41.64
CA ASN A 752 -7.76 -4.61 -40.29
C ASN A 752 -8.91 -3.78 -39.68
N ALA A 753 -8.94 -2.46 -39.93
CA ALA A 753 -10.04 -1.62 -39.46
C ALA A 753 -11.37 -2.01 -40.12
N SER A 754 -11.33 -2.39 -41.40
CA SER A 754 -12.52 -2.82 -42.16
C SER A 754 -13.01 -4.19 -41.69
N ASP A 755 -12.10 -5.11 -41.39
CA ASP A 755 -12.44 -6.43 -40.84
C ASP A 755 -13.06 -6.31 -39.45
N VAL A 756 -12.49 -5.49 -38.56
CA VAL A 756 -13.07 -5.24 -37.24
C VAL A 756 -14.46 -4.56 -37.35
N ALA A 757 -14.63 -3.61 -38.28
CA ALA A 757 -15.95 -2.99 -38.51
C ALA A 757 -17.00 -4.02 -38.95
N LYS A 758 -16.62 -4.99 -39.78
CA LYS A 758 -17.48 -6.10 -40.18
C LYS A 758 -17.85 -6.99 -38.99
N GLU A 759 -16.91 -7.31 -38.11
CA GLU A 759 -17.19 -8.09 -36.89
C GLU A 759 -18.14 -7.33 -35.94
N ILE A 760 -17.96 -6.02 -35.76
CA ILE A 760 -18.88 -5.18 -34.97
C ILE A 760 -20.31 -5.23 -35.54
N ALA A 761 -20.46 -5.21 -36.86
CA ALA A 761 -21.77 -5.37 -37.49
C ALA A 761 -22.39 -6.76 -37.24
N ILE A 762 -21.57 -7.83 -37.25
CA ILE A 762 -22.00 -9.18 -36.90
C ILE A 762 -22.48 -9.22 -35.43
N TYR A 763 -21.72 -8.64 -34.51
CA TYR A 763 -22.10 -8.57 -33.09
C TYR A 763 -23.49 -7.94 -32.91
N ARG A 764 -23.72 -6.79 -33.56
CA ARG A 764 -25.01 -6.12 -33.51
C ARG A 764 -26.13 -6.92 -34.15
N ALA A 765 -25.87 -7.63 -35.26
CA ALA A 765 -26.85 -8.52 -35.88
C ALA A 765 -27.29 -9.66 -34.95
N HIS A 766 -26.39 -10.11 -34.07
CA HIS A 766 -26.66 -11.08 -33.01
C HIS A 766 -27.21 -10.46 -31.71
N LYS A 767 -27.71 -9.21 -31.78
CA LYS A 767 -28.31 -8.44 -30.66
C LYS A 767 -27.34 -8.09 -29.53
N ALA A 768 -26.04 -8.24 -29.73
CA ALA A 768 -25.05 -7.69 -28.83
C ALA A 768 -24.95 -6.16 -28.98
N LEU A 769 -24.41 -5.50 -27.96
CA LEU A 769 -24.20 -4.06 -27.92
C LEU A 769 -22.70 -3.77 -27.92
N PRO A 770 -22.12 -3.49 -29.11
CA PRO A 770 -20.71 -3.11 -29.19
C PRO A 770 -20.51 -1.65 -28.78
N ILE A 771 -19.60 -1.41 -27.82
CA ILE A 771 -18.99 -0.10 -27.53
C ILE A 771 -17.57 -0.16 -28.06
N VAL A 772 -17.19 0.76 -28.94
CA VAL A 772 -15.91 0.71 -29.64
C VAL A 772 -15.03 1.86 -29.19
N VAL A 773 -13.78 1.58 -28.81
CA VAL A 773 -12.75 2.61 -28.61
C VAL A 773 -11.92 2.69 -29.89
N ALA A 774 -11.88 3.86 -30.53
CA ALA A 774 -11.30 4.02 -31.86
C ALA A 774 -10.37 5.24 -31.97
N THR A 775 -9.59 5.29 -33.04
CA THR A 775 -8.86 6.52 -33.40
C THR A 775 -9.85 7.65 -33.69
N ALA A 776 -9.58 8.84 -33.17
CA ALA A 776 -10.42 10.03 -33.40
C ALA A 776 -10.69 10.25 -34.90
N GLY A 777 -11.94 10.58 -35.24
CA GLY A 777 -12.38 10.81 -36.62
C GLY A 777 -12.69 9.54 -37.43
N GLN A 778 -12.58 8.34 -36.83
CA GLN A 778 -12.96 7.11 -37.50
C GLN A 778 -14.48 6.98 -37.65
N THR A 779 -14.95 6.77 -38.87
CA THR A 779 -16.39 6.64 -39.19
C THR A 779 -16.81 5.22 -39.56
N ARG A 780 -15.88 4.26 -39.63
CA ARG A 780 -16.18 2.88 -40.09
C ARG A 780 -17.01 2.06 -39.09
N PHE A 781 -17.16 2.51 -37.85
CA PHE A 781 -17.79 1.75 -36.78
C PHE A 781 -19.25 2.16 -36.52
N ASP A 782 -20.01 2.50 -37.57
CA ASP A 782 -21.42 2.94 -37.48
C ASP A 782 -22.35 1.90 -36.83
N ALA A 783 -21.97 0.62 -36.89
CA ALA A 783 -22.69 -0.45 -36.21
C ALA A 783 -22.48 -0.44 -34.68
N ALA A 784 -21.56 0.34 -34.13
CA ALA A 784 -21.41 0.51 -32.69
C ALA A 784 -22.64 1.18 -32.06
N ALA A 785 -22.90 0.89 -30.79
CA ALA A 785 -23.85 1.65 -29.98
C ALA A 785 -23.23 2.96 -29.47
N ALA A 786 -21.92 2.97 -29.28
CA ALA A 786 -21.11 4.15 -29.03
C ALA A 786 -19.70 3.94 -29.59
N VAL A 787 -19.13 5.01 -30.13
CA VAL A 787 -17.70 5.09 -30.47
C VAL A 787 -17.09 6.10 -29.52
N LEU A 788 -16.10 5.64 -28.75
CA LEU A 788 -15.34 6.41 -27.76
C LEU A 788 -13.98 6.81 -28.32
#